data_AF-A0A975MYC1-F1
#
_entry.id   AF-A0A975MYC1-F1
#
_cell.length_a   1.000
_cell.length_b   1.000
_cell.length_c   1.000
_cell.angle_alpha   90.00
_cell.angle_beta   90.00
_cell.angle_gamma   90.00
#
_symmetry.space_group_name_H-M   'P 1'
#
loop_
_entity.id
_entity.type
_entity.pdbx_description
1 polymer ?
#
loop_
_entity_poly.entity_id
_entity_poly.type
_entity_poly.pdbx_seq_one_letter_code
_entity_poly.pdbx_strand_id
1 'polypeptide(L)'
;MPWEPPPGVDPADVIEQLAADILALYTQAEARLLGDIARRVRAGQDVPEWAAQKAAAARELRLAAERIATQVTGQAGQAAADSVFAAWQAGAEQGLAQLAELGALSPEQLEQLAGVVPGMQAAAILAADLTSRLEALPLRVLRWQQDAYQTAVAAAAPDQLLGTGTIHSAQRAAWDRLAAQGVTGFVDRAGRDWNLASYVEMAVRTATGRAWNDAHLARMASAGVELVTITRSRHACRLCTRWEGRVLALSGPAGERQVEHTLTDETVTVDVAATVEQARLEGLMHPNCRHQFVPYLPGVTKLDEIREHDAKAEQDREDLRALERKVRRNKRKAAAALTDDERQAAERRVRETQAEIREHVKRTGLNRKRYREQINLGHGDLRAAERRRDQLADQVAEGSAEQNRLDAIAAEQARRREAEQLAAEHAERQAAEQAEREASEVNLRELSDEQLADRLAEVGDDDDAVAAVLAELDRREADQQYADAVADDPDAEKWAEVDRLVETGLDYEQAYAEVFDKDVEKMRREDAIARLRREGYRGRGFDELARAAYAERLERDYFAAEAATNGFLLTQEGQRNGLDPRNLWRQNENYARRWASDELKQWWDENGRVTFDQFAAELLDGGNGERFRTGGESWLQ
;
A
#
# COMPACT_ATOMS: atom_id res chain seq x y z
N MET A 1 -2.09 -35.87 21.30
CA MET A 1 -3.11 -34.82 21.50
C MET A 1 -2.92 -33.81 20.40
N PRO A 2 -3.99 -33.31 19.76
CA PRO A 2 -3.85 -32.19 18.82
C PRO A 2 -3.20 -31.02 19.55
N TRP A 3 -2.27 -30.33 18.86
CA TRP A 3 -1.57 -29.17 19.39
C TRP A 3 -2.58 -28.06 19.73
N GLU A 4 -2.60 -27.64 20.99
CA GLU A 4 -3.32 -26.47 21.50
C GLU A 4 -2.27 -25.47 21.99
N PRO A 5 -2.20 -24.26 21.39
CA PRO A 5 -1.23 -23.26 21.83
C PRO A 5 -1.51 -22.78 23.27
N PRO A 6 -0.46 -22.38 24.02
CA PRO A 6 -0.58 -21.95 25.42
C PRO A 6 -1.48 -20.71 25.59
N PRO A 7 -2.07 -20.49 26.78
CA PRO A 7 -3.00 -19.40 27.02
C PRO A 7 -2.26 -18.08 27.17
N GLY A 8 -2.35 -17.23 26.15
CA GLY A 8 -1.79 -15.89 26.16
C GLY A 8 -1.87 -15.22 24.80
N VAL A 9 -3.11 -14.94 24.36
CA VAL A 9 -3.49 -14.30 23.08
C VAL A 9 -3.20 -15.16 21.83
N ASP A 10 -4.27 -15.72 21.23
CA ASP A 10 -4.16 -16.36 19.91
C ASP A 10 -3.60 -15.31 18.92
N PRO A 11 -2.50 -15.59 18.20
CA PRO A 11 -1.96 -14.65 17.21
C PRO A 11 -2.99 -14.27 16.14
N ALA A 12 -3.96 -15.16 15.85
CA ALA A 12 -5.11 -14.82 15.03
C ALA A 12 -5.95 -13.71 15.67
N ASP A 13 -6.13 -13.69 16.98
CA ASP A 13 -6.84 -12.66 17.71
C ASP A 13 -6.09 -11.31 17.71
N VAL A 14 -4.75 -11.30 17.81
CA VAL A 14 -3.95 -10.08 17.62
C VAL A 14 -4.17 -9.49 16.23
N ILE A 15 -4.09 -10.34 15.20
CA ILE A 15 -4.35 -9.96 13.80
C ILE A 15 -5.80 -9.47 13.62
N GLU A 16 -6.78 -10.14 14.24
CA GLU A 16 -8.18 -9.71 14.22
C GLU A 16 -8.37 -8.36 14.93
N GLN A 17 -7.59 -8.09 15.99
CA GLN A 17 -7.65 -6.87 16.78
C GLN A 17 -6.99 -5.69 16.08
N LEU A 18 -5.85 -5.88 15.42
CA LEU A 18 -5.20 -4.83 14.63
C LEU A 18 -6.06 -4.44 13.41
N ALA A 19 -6.66 -5.44 12.75
CA ALA A 19 -7.63 -5.19 11.68
C ALA A 19 -8.89 -4.45 12.16
N ALA A 20 -9.27 -4.64 13.42
CA ALA A 20 -10.42 -3.99 14.03
C ALA A 20 -10.32 -2.47 14.03
N ASP A 21 -9.16 -1.96 14.42
CA ASP A 21 -9.01 -0.57 14.80
C ASP A 21 -8.93 0.33 13.55
N ILE A 22 -8.23 -0.12 12.50
CA ILE A 22 -8.25 0.52 11.18
C ILE A 22 -9.67 0.52 10.60
N LEU A 23 -10.35 -0.61 10.70
CA LEU A 23 -11.70 -0.75 10.18
C LEU A 23 -12.72 0.14 10.92
N ALA A 24 -12.53 0.39 12.21
CA ALA A 24 -13.36 1.31 12.99
C ALA A 24 -13.28 2.75 12.45
N LEU A 25 -12.08 3.21 12.04
CA LEU A 25 -11.88 4.53 11.42
C LEU A 25 -12.73 4.68 10.14
N TYR A 26 -12.62 3.73 9.22
CA TYR A 26 -13.34 3.79 7.93
C TYR A 26 -14.85 3.58 8.07
N THR A 27 -15.29 2.70 8.97
CA THR A 27 -16.72 2.43 9.16
C THR A 27 -17.45 3.57 9.87
N GLN A 28 -16.79 4.27 10.79
CA GLN A 28 -17.34 5.48 11.40
C GLN A 28 -17.41 6.63 10.39
N ALA A 29 -16.38 6.79 9.57
CA ALA A 29 -16.37 7.74 8.46
C ALA A 29 -17.54 7.50 7.48
N GLU A 30 -17.75 6.25 7.06
CA GLU A 30 -18.88 5.85 6.20
C GLU A 30 -20.22 6.19 6.86
N ALA A 31 -20.43 5.83 8.12
CA ALA A 31 -21.68 6.10 8.83
C ALA A 31 -21.97 7.60 8.94
N ARG A 32 -20.95 8.42 9.22
CA ARG A 32 -21.07 9.87 9.28
C ARG A 32 -21.43 10.46 7.92
N LEU A 33 -20.76 10.03 6.85
CA LEU A 33 -21.06 10.45 5.48
C LEU A 33 -22.50 10.11 5.08
N LEU A 34 -22.95 8.87 5.31
CA LEU A 34 -24.30 8.44 4.99
C LEU A 34 -25.35 9.27 5.75
N GLY A 35 -25.13 9.52 7.04
CA GLY A 35 -26.02 10.36 7.84
C GLY A 35 -26.06 11.82 7.37
N ASP A 36 -24.91 12.37 6.99
CA ASP A 36 -24.78 13.73 6.47
C ASP A 36 -25.50 13.92 5.14
N ILE A 37 -25.46 12.92 4.25
CA ILE A 37 -26.22 12.92 2.99
C ILE A 37 -27.71 12.79 3.27
N ALA A 38 -28.13 11.83 4.11
CA ALA A 38 -29.55 11.62 4.45
C ALA A 38 -30.22 12.89 4.99
N ARG A 39 -29.56 13.59 5.92
CA ARG A 39 -30.07 14.85 6.50
C ARG A 39 -30.26 15.94 5.44
N ARG A 40 -29.32 16.06 4.48
CA ARG A 40 -29.35 17.07 3.42
C ARG A 40 -30.37 16.74 2.32
N VAL A 41 -30.48 15.46 1.95
CA VAL A 41 -31.53 14.99 1.05
C VAL A 41 -32.91 15.27 1.65
N ARG A 42 -33.09 15.05 2.96
CA ARG A 42 -34.33 15.39 3.67
C ARG A 42 -34.61 16.90 3.68
N ALA A 43 -33.62 17.72 4.03
CA ALA A 43 -33.78 19.17 4.10
C ALA A 43 -34.12 19.82 2.73
N GLY A 44 -33.61 19.25 1.63
CA GLY A 44 -33.88 19.71 0.28
C GLY A 44 -35.26 19.33 -0.28
N GLN A 45 -36.11 18.61 0.47
CA GLN A 45 -37.45 18.22 0.04
C GLN A 45 -38.49 19.35 0.15
N ASP A 46 -38.22 20.40 0.93
CA ASP A 46 -39.25 21.36 1.36
C ASP A 46 -39.10 22.80 0.80
N VAL A 47 -38.19 23.07 -0.16
CA VAL A 47 -37.81 24.46 -0.52
C VAL A 47 -37.98 24.84 -2.01
N PRO A 48 -38.65 25.97 -2.35
CA PRO A 48 -38.90 26.41 -3.74
C PRO A 48 -37.68 26.92 -4.53
N GLU A 49 -36.60 27.36 -3.88
CA GLU A 49 -35.46 28.06 -4.52
C GLU A 49 -34.27 27.10 -4.77
N TRP A 50 -34.48 26.21 -5.74
CA TRP A 50 -33.95 24.84 -5.70
C TRP A 50 -32.49 24.62 -6.16
N ALA A 51 -31.89 25.53 -6.93
CA ALA A 51 -30.58 25.29 -7.57
C ALA A 51 -29.39 25.75 -6.71
N ALA A 52 -29.42 26.99 -6.20
CA ALA A 52 -28.35 27.57 -5.39
C ALA A 52 -28.15 26.84 -4.05
N GLN A 53 -29.25 26.42 -3.40
CA GLN A 53 -29.20 25.66 -2.15
C GLN A 53 -28.63 24.24 -2.35
N LYS A 54 -28.89 23.61 -3.51
CA LYS A 54 -28.29 22.30 -3.85
C LYS A 54 -26.78 22.39 -4.08
N ALA A 55 -26.32 23.47 -4.72
CA ALA A 55 -24.89 23.74 -4.90
C ALA A 55 -24.19 24.00 -3.56
N ALA A 56 -24.80 24.80 -2.68
CA ALA A 56 -24.28 25.04 -1.33
C ALA A 56 -24.22 23.73 -0.51
N ALA A 57 -25.28 22.92 -0.52
CA ALA A 57 -25.33 21.64 0.17
C ALA A 57 -24.30 20.63 -0.38
N ALA A 58 -24.09 20.59 -1.70
CA ALA A 58 -23.07 19.76 -2.33
C ALA A 58 -21.65 20.19 -1.92
N ARG A 59 -21.39 21.51 -1.87
CA ARG A 59 -20.12 22.07 -1.42
C ARG A 59 -19.85 21.76 0.05
N GLU A 60 -20.82 21.95 0.92
CA GLU A 60 -20.68 21.62 2.34
C GLU A 60 -20.43 20.13 2.57
N LEU A 61 -21.13 19.27 1.82
CA LEU A 61 -20.97 17.83 1.89
C LEU A 61 -19.56 17.41 1.42
N ARG A 62 -19.05 18.03 0.35
CA ARG A 62 -17.66 17.85 -0.11
C ARG A 62 -16.67 18.23 0.98
N LEU A 63 -16.79 19.41 1.58
CA LEU A 63 -15.90 19.88 2.65
C LEU A 63 -15.99 19.01 3.92
N ALA A 64 -17.17 18.45 4.22
CA ALA A 64 -17.33 17.49 5.31
C ALA A 64 -16.62 16.16 4.97
N ALA A 65 -16.74 15.68 3.74
CA ALA A 65 -16.10 14.47 3.27
C ALA A 65 -14.57 14.61 3.21
N GLU A 66 -14.05 15.75 2.76
CA GLU A 66 -12.61 16.06 2.75
C GLU A 66 -12.01 16.05 4.15
N ARG A 67 -12.68 16.68 5.12
CA ARG A 67 -12.22 16.63 6.52
C ARG A 67 -12.18 15.22 7.09
N ILE A 68 -13.21 14.42 6.82
CA ILE A 68 -13.27 13.01 7.24
C ILE A 68 -12.17 12.22 6.55
N ALA A 69 -11.98 12.40 5.24
CA ALA A 69 -10.94 11.78 4.44
C ALA A 69 -9.55 12.08 5.00
N THR A 70 -9.18 13.35 5.18
CA THR A 70 -7.87 13.76 5.72
C THR A 70 -7.63 13.18 7.12
N GLN A 71 -8.64 13.20 8.00
CA GLN A 71 -8.52 12.64 9.34
C GLN A 71 -8.27 11.12 9.29
N VAL A 72 -9.02 10.39 8.46
CA VAL A 72 -8.87 8.94 8.31
C VAL A 72 -7.52 8.58 7.69
N THR A 73 -7.04 9.31 6.67
CA THR A 73 -5.75 9.02 6.01
C THR A 73 -4.59 9.05 6.99
N GLY A 74 -4.46 10.14 7.76
CA GLY A 74 -3.35 10.29 8.71
C GLY A 74 -3.35 9.21 9.79
N GLN A 75 -4.53 8.87 10.31
CA GLN A 75 -4.65 7.85 11.36
C GLN A 75 -4.51 6.41 10.82
N ALA A 76 -5.03 6.14 9.62
CA ALA A 76 -5.02 4.81 9.02
C ALA A 76 -3.63 4.40 8.50
N GLY A 77 -2.85 5.33 7.94
CA GLY A 77 -1.51 5.03 7.43
C GLY A 77 -0.54 4.60 8.53
N GLN A 78 -0.52 5.34 9.65
CA GLN A 78 0.29 4.96 10.81
C GLN A 78 -0.20 3.65 11.42
N ALA A 79 -1.51 3.52 11.67
CA ALA A 79 -2.08 2.30 12.24
C ALA A 79 -1.83 1.05 11.36
N ALA A 80 -1.79 1.22 10.03
CA ALA A 80 -1.46 0.14 9.10
C ALA A 80 -0.01 -0.32 9.22
N ALA A 81 0.94 0.62 9.27
CA ALA A 81 2.33 0.29 9.47
C ALA A 81 2.55 -0.40 10.83
N ASP A 82 2.02 0.18 11.90
CA ASP A 82 2.10 -0.39 13.26
C ASP A 82 1.52 -1.80 13.31
N SER A 83 0.38 -2.04 12.64
CA SER A 83 -0.26 -3.35 12.58
C SER A 83 0.60 -4.40 11.87
N VAL A 84 1.29 -4.02 10.78
CA VAL A 84 2.18 -4.93 10.06
C VAL A 84 3.42 -5.25 10.88
N PHE A 85 4.03 -4.24 11.51
CA PHE A 85 5.20 -4.45 12.36
C PHE A 85 4.88 -5.29 13.59
N ALA A 86 3.76 -5.03 14.26
CA ALA A 86 3.31 -5.83 15.39
C ALA A 86 3.02 -7.29 14.97
N ALA A 87 2.37 -7.51 13.83
CA ALA A 87 2.12 -8.85 13.31
C ALA A 87 3.44 -9.58 12.95
N TRP A 88 4.42 -8.85 12.40
CA TRP A 88 5.74 -9.39 12.09
C TRP A 88 6.49 -9.82 13.34
N GLN A 89 6.58 -8.94 14.35
CA GLN A 89 7.22 -9.24 15.64
C GLN A 89 6.57 -10.47 16.28
N ALA A 90 5.25 -10.48 16.40
CA ALA A 90 4.51 -11.61 16.96
C ALA A 90 4.73 -12.92 16.17
N GLY A 91 4.87 -12.85 14.84
CA GLY A 91 5.18 -14.02 14.01
C GLY A 91 6.58 -14.59 14.28
N ALA A 92 7.57 -13.71 14.41
CA ALA A 92 8.95 -14.08 14.71
C ALA A 92 9.11 -14.63 16.13
N GLU A 93 8.42 -14.05 17.12
CA GLU A 93 8.40 -14.51 18.51
C GLU A 93 7.71 -15.87 18.64
N GLN A 94 6.54 -16.03 18.01
CA GLN A 94 5.83 -17.32 18.03
C GLN A 94 6.63 -18.42 17.33
N GLY A 95 7.38 -18.08 16.26
CA GLY A 95 8.29 -19.01 15.62
C GLY A 95 9.37 -19.51 16.57
N LEU A 96 9.97 -18.60 17.34
CA LEU A 96 10.99 -18.95 18.33
C LEU A 96 10.40 -19.81 19.45
N ALA A 97 9.22 -19.44 19.95
CA ALA A 97 8.52 -20.18 20.99
C ALA A 97 8.17 -21.62 20.55
N GLN A 98 7.70 -21.82 19.32
CA GLN A 98 7.40 -23.16 18.80
C GLN A 98 8.67 -24.01 18.63
N LEU A 99 9.77 -23.40 18.17
CA LEU A 99 11.05 -24.11 18.06
C LEU A 99 11.58 -24.52 19.44
N ALA A 100 11.42 -23.66 20.44
CA ALA A 100 11.76 -23.97 21.83
C ALA A 100 10.89 -25.12 22.39
N GLU A 101 9.57 -25.06 22.19
CA GLU A 101 8.62 -26.09 22.66
C GLU A 101 8.93 -27.46 22.07
N LEU A 102 9.34 -27.51 20.81
CA LEU A 102 9.69 -28.73 20.11
C LEU A 102 11.12 -29.22 20.40
N GLY A 103 11.91 -28.48 21.19
CA GLY A 103 13.30 -28.83 21.51
C GLY A 103 14.23 -28.75 20.29
N ALA A 104 13.90 -27.95 19.28
CA ALA A 104 14.68 -27.82 18.06
C ALA A 104 15.95 -26.97 18.22
N LEU A 105 16.07 -26.23 19.32
CA LEU A 105 17.15 -25.28 19.59
C LEU A 105 17.72 -25.49 20.99
N SER A 106 19.04 -25.29 21.14
CA SER A 106 19.69 -25.26 22.45
C SER A 106 19.32 -23.99 23.23
N PRO A 107 19.46 -23.99 24.57
CA PRO A 107 19.27 -22.79 25.38
C PRO A 107 20.10 -21.60 24.91
N GLU A 108 21.35 -21.83 24.49
CA GLU A 108 22.25 -20.79 23.97
C GLU A 108 21.76 -20.22 22.64
N GLN A 109 21.26 -21.06 21.73
CA GLN A 109 20.67 -20.60 20.46
C GLN A 109 19.39 -19.80 20.70
N LEU A 110 18.56 -20.21 21.66
CA LEU A 110 17.36 -19.45 22.04
C LEU A 110 17.73 -18.07 22.59
N GLU A 111 18.76 -17.97 23.43
CA GLU A 111 19.24 -16.69 23.96
C GLU A 111 19.79 -15.79 22.85
N GLN A 112 20.58 -16.33 21.91
CA GLN A 112 21.11 -15.58 20.75
C GLN A 112 20.02 -15.06 19.82
N LEU A 113 18.94 -15.83 19.65
CA LEU A 113 17.83 -15.51 18.77
C LEU A 113 16.74 -14.66 19.44
N ALA A 114 16.72 -14.61 20.78
CA ALA A 114 15.82 -13.77 21.54
C ALA A 114 16.08 -12.28 21.26
N GLY A 115 15.03 -11.49 21.15
CA GLY A 115 15.11 -10.05 20.84
C GLY A 115 15.52 -9.70 19.39
N VAL A 116 16.11 -10.63 18.64
CA VAL A 116 16.44 -10.43 17.22
C VAL A 116 15.21 -10.74 16.35
N VAL A 117 14.67 -9.75 15.65
CA VAL A 117 13.53 -9.93 14.73
C VAL A 117 14.06 -9.98 13.28
N PRO A 118 14.07 -11.16 12.63
CA PRO A 118 14.62 -11.30 11.29
C PRO A 118 13.74 -10.61 10.24
N GLY A 119 14.36 -10.11 9.17
CA GLY A 119 13.66 -9.69 7.95
C GLY A 119 12.80 -8.42 8.04
N MET A 120 13.09 -7.50 8.96
CA MET A 120 12.33 -6.25 9.14
C MET A 120 12.19 -5.40 7.86
N GLN A 121 13.12 -5.51 6.91
CA GLN A 121 13.01 -4.88 5.59
C GLN A 121 11.79 -5.40 4.79
N ALA A 122 11.45 -6.69 4.90
CA ALA A 122 10.26 -7.24 4.27
C ALA A 122 8.99 -6.75 4.98
N ALA A 123 9.03 -6.62 6.32
CA ALA A 123 7.96 -6.00 7.09
C ALA A 123 7.69 -4.55 6.62
N ALA A 124 8.75 -3.77 6.40
CA ALA A 124 8.63 -2.39 5.92
C ALA A 124 8.01 -2.29 4.52
N ILE A 125 8.33 -3.23 3.62
CA ILE A 125 7.71 -3.30 2.28
C ILE A 125 6.22 -3.64 2.39
N LEU A 126 5.84 -4.60 3.24
CA LEU A 126 4.44 -4.96 3.46
C LEU A 126 3.65 -3.82 4.10
N ALA A 127 4.27 -3.09 5.03
CA ALA A 127 3.70 -1.90 5.66
C ALA A 127 3.46 -0.81 4.60
N ALA A 128 4.44 -0.52 3.76
CA ALA A 128 4.33 0.45 2.68
C ALA A 128 3.23 0.08 1.67
N ASP A 129 3.12 -1.20 1.27
CA ASP A 129 2.05 -1.68 0.38
C ASP A 129 0.66 -1.48 1.01
N LEU A 130 0.48 -1.86 2.29
CA LEU A 130 -0.80 -1.66 2.98
C LEU A 130 -1.13 -0.17 3.11
N THR A 131 -0.18 0.65 3.56
CA THR A 131 -0.36 2.10 3.70
C THR A 131 -0.74 2.74 2.38
N SER A 132 -0.02 2.45 1.29
CA SER A 132 -0.31 2.99 -0.04
C SER A 132 -1.73 2.63 -0.51
N ARG A 133 -2.17 1.38 -0.27
CA ARG A 133 -3.54 0.95 -0.60
C ARG A 133 -4.60 1.71 0.19
N LEU A 134 -4.34 1.96 1.48
CA LEU A 134 -5.27 2.68 2.36
C LEU A 134 -5.30 4.18 2.06
N GLU A 135 -4.16 4.78 1.70
CA GLU A 135 -4.03 6.19 1.28
C GLU A 135 -4.71 6.48 -0.07
N ALA A 136 -4.91 5.46 -0.91
CA ALA A 136 -5.67 5.57 -2.14
C ALA A 136 -7.20 5.55 -1.94
N LEU A 137 -7.70 5.13 -0.76
CA LEU A 137 -9.13 5.04 -0.47
C LEU A 137 -9.86 6.40 -0.38
N PRO A 138 -9.31 7.43 0.29
CA PRO A 138 -9.96 8.73 0.46
C PRO A 138 -10.45 9.36 -0.86
N LEU A 139 -9.63 9.35 -1.92
CA LEU A 139 -10.02 9.90 -3.23
C LEU A 139 -11.27 9.21 -3.80
N ARG A 140 -11.41 7.91 -3.56
CA ARG A 140 -12.57 7.13 -4.00
C ARG A 140 -13.80 7.41 -3.14
N VAL A 141 -13.62 7.62 -1.84
CA VAL A 141 -14.71 8.03 -0.93
C VAL A 141 -15.26 9.40 -1.35
N LEU A 142 -14.38 10.36 -1.67
CA LEU A 142 -14.77 11.70 -2.12
C LEU A 142 -15.56 11.65 -3.43
N ARG A 143 -15.08 10.87 -4.41
CA ARG A 143 -15.80 10.67 -5.68
C ARG A 143 -17.15 10.00 -5.49
N TRP A 144 -17.20 8.90 -4.72
CA TRP A 144 -18.45 8.21 -4.43
C TRP A 144 -19.48 9.13 -3.79
N GLN A 145 -19.06 10.00 -2.86
CA GLN A 145 -19.96 10.95 -2.21
C GLN A 145 -20.58 11.92 -3.21
N GLN A 146 -19.81 12.43 -4.16
CA GLN A 146 -20.30 13.32 -5.21
C GLN A 146 -21.29 12.57 -6.13
N ASP A 147 -20.91 11.39 -6.60
CA ASP A 147 -21.73 10.56 -7.50
C ASP A 147 -23.04 10.14 -6.83
N ALA A 148 -23.00 9.74 -5.55
CA ALA A 148 -24.16 9.34 -4.77
C ALA A 148 -25.13 10.50 -4.56
N TYR A 149 -24.64 11.69 -4.22
CA TYR A 149 -25.48 12.87 -4.07
C TYR A 149 -26.10 13.28 -5.41
N GLN A 150 -25.32 13.33 -6.49
CA GLN A 150 -25.84 13.66 -7.83
C GLN A 150 -26.89 12.65 -8.29
N THR A 151 -26.63 11.35 -8.13
CA THR A 151 -27.58 10.28 -8.48
C THR A 151 -28.88 10.39 -7.68
N ALA A 152 -28.77 10.57 -6.36
CA ALA A 152 -29.94 10.70 -5.50
C ALA A 152 -30.79 11.93 -5.87
N VAL A 153 -30.15 13.04 -6.26
CA VAL A 153 -30.85 14.27 -6.65
C VAL A 153 -31.44 14.19 -8.05
N ALA A 154 -30.70 13.62 -9.02
CA ALA A 154 -31.08 13.56 -10.44
C ALA A 154 -32.11 12.46 -10.77
N ALA A 155 -32.26 11.45 -9.91
CA ALA A 155 -33.16 10.31 -10.12
C ALA A 155 -34.64 10.70 -10.34
N ALA A 156 -35.05 11.90 -9.94
CA ALA A 156 -36.42 12.39 -10.16
C ALA A 156 -36.74 12.85 -11.59
N ALA A 157 -35.73 13.17 -12.41
CA ALA A 157 -35.97 13.77 -13.73
C ALA A 157 -36.77 12.88 -14.70
N PRO A 158 -36.52 11.55 -14.82
CA PRO A 158 -37.26 10.69 -15.74
C PRO A 158 -38.72 10.45 -15.33
N ASP A 159 -38.98 10.17 -14.04
CA ASP A 159 -40.33 9.92 -13.54
C ASP A 159 -41.23 11.17 -13.62
N GLN A 160 -40.62 12.36 -13.51
CA GLN A 160 -41.29 13.64 -13.69
C GLN A 160 -41.67 13.89 -15.15
N LEU A 161 -40.80 13.53 -16.11
CA LEU A 161 -41.07 13.65 -17.55
C LEU A 161 -42.15 12.67 -18.01
N LEU A 162 -42.24 11.51 -17.37
CA LEU A 162 -43.17 10.44 -17.73
C LEU A 162 -44.49 10.48 -16.93
N GLY A 163 -44.57 11.30 -15.87
CA GLY A 163 -45.74 11.36 -14.98
C GLY A 163 -45.99 10.07 -14.19
N THR A 164 -45.01 9.16 -14.14
CA THR A 164 -45.12 7.81 -13.56
C THR A 164 -44.84 7.77 -12.07
N GLY A 165 -44.40 8.88 -11.47
CA GLY A 165 -44.05 8.95 -10.06
C GLY A 165 -43.88 10.38 -9.55
N THR A 166 -43.58 10.50 -8.25
CA THR A 166 -43.27 11.78 -7.62
C THR A 166 -41.76 11.97 -7.51
N ILE A 167 -41.30 13.23 -7.53
CA ILE A 167 -39.90 13.60 -7.27
C ILE A 167 -39.40 12.90 -5.99
N HIS A 168 -40.22 12.93 -4.94
CA HIS A 168 -39.89 12.35 -3.63
C HIS A 168 -39.72 10.82 -3.68
N SER A 169 -40.57 10.10 -4.42
CA SER A 169 -40.48 8.64 -4.51
C SER A 169 -39.24 8.18 -5.29
N ALA A 170 -38.87 8.90 -6.35
CA ALA A 170 -37.71 8.55 -7.18
C ALA A 170 -36.38 8.83 -6.47
N GLN A 171 -36.24 10.00 -5.82
CA GLN A 171 -35.05 10.34 -5.02
C GLN A 171 -34.89 9.39 -3.83
N ARG A 172 -35.99 9.02 -3.18
CA ARG A 172 -36.03 8.04 -2.08
C ARG A 172 -35.57 6.66 -2.56
N ALA A 173 -36.09 6.17 -3.68
CA ALA A 173 -35.68 4.88 -4.24
C ALA A 173 -34.19 4.86 -4.64
N ALA A 174 -33.66 5.97 -5.17
CA ALA A 174 -32.25 6.11 -5.49
C ALA A 174 -31.37 6.13 -4.23
N TRP A 175 -31.75 6.91 -3.22
CA TRP A 175 -31.06 6.97 -1.92
C TRP A 175 -31.05 5.61 -1.21
N ASP A 176 -32.18 4.90 -1.18
CA ASP A 176 -32.28 3.58 -0.58
C ASP A 176 -31.34 2.55 -1.22
N ARG A 177 -31.14 2.63 -2.54
CA ARG A 177 -30.18 1.78 -3.26
C ARG A 177 -28.74 2.12 -2.86
N LEU A 178 -28.40 3.41 -2.84
CA LEU A 178 -27.06 3.90 -2.47
C LEU A 178 -26.71 3.53 -1.02
N ALA A 179 -27.60 3.78 -0.07
CA ALA A 179 -27.42 3.42 1.33
C ALA A 179 -27.29 1.90 1.53
N ALA A 180 -28.03 1.10 0.77
CA ALA A 180 -27.94 -0.35 0.81
C ALA A 180 -26.62 -0.90 0.25
N GLN A 181 -25.96 -0.17 -0.64
CA GLN A 181 -24.65 -0.52 -1.16
C GLN A 181 -23.53 -0.03 -0.21
N GLY A 182 -23.75 1.12 0.45
CA GLY A 182 -22.73 1.81 1.25
C GLY A 182 -21.70 2.48 0.34
N VAL A 183 -20.57 2.90 0.90
CA VAL A 183 -19.47 3.47 0.10
C VAL A 183 -18.86 2.33 -0.74
N THR A 184 -19.02 2.42 -2.06
CA THR A 184 -18.56 1.45 -3.07
C THR A 184 -17.67 2.14 -4.11
N GLY A 185 -17.27 1.45 -5.17
CA GLY A 185 -16.30 1.97 -6.18
C GLY A 185 -14.96 1.22 -6.19
N PHE A 186 -14.92 0.09 -5.48
CA PHE A 186 -13.81 -0.86 -5.47
C PHE A 186 -14.22 -2.06 -6.31
N VAL A 187 -13.77 -2.09 -7.56
CA VAL A 187 -13.97 -3.25 -8.42
C VAL A 187 -12.65 -4.02 -8.47
N ASP A 188 -12.68 -5.27 -8.06
CA ASP A 188 -11.50 -6.11 -8.19
C ASP A 188 -11.28 -6.57 -9.65
N ARG A 189 -10.16 -7.24 -9.92
CA ARG A 189 -9.84 -7.77 -11.25
C ARG A 189 -10.90 -8.73 -11.79
N ALA A 190 -11.71 -9.34 -10.93
CA ALA A 190 -12.79 -10.25 -11.29
C ALA A 190 -14.14 -9.53 -11.49
N GLY A 191 -14.17 -8.19 -11.44
CA GLY A 191 -15.39 -7.40 -11.67
C GLY A 191 -16.32 -7.34 -10.46
N ARG A 192 -15.89 -7.77 -9.26
CA ARG A 192 -16.74 -7.77 -8.07
C ARG A 192 -16.70 -6.42 -7.38
N ASP A 193 -17.86 -5.87 -7.06
CA ASP A 193 -17.99 -4.66 -6.25
C ASP A 193 -17.72 -4.94 -4.76
N TRP A 194 -16.80 -4.18 -4.19
CA TRP A 194 -16.53 -4.16 -2.76
C TRP A 194 -17.11 -2.92 -2.10
N ASN A 195 -17.70 -3.12 -0.93
CA ASN A 195 -17.96 -2.04 0.02
C ASN A 195 -16.67 -1.71 0.77
N LEU A 196 -16.45 -0.42 1.08
CA LEU A 196 -15.27 0.11 1.76
C LEU A 196 -14.87 -0.72 3.00
N ALA A 197 -15.80 -0.98 3.92
CA ALA A 197 -15.52 -1.72 5.14
C ALA A 197 -15.05 -3.16 4.85
N SER A 198 -15.65 -3.82 3.87
CA SER A 198 -15.26 -5.19 3.48
C SER A 198 -13.91 -5.23 2.77
N TYR A 199 -13.58 -4.19 2.00
CA TYR A 199 -12.27 -4.08 1.35
C TYR A 199 -11.17 -3.83 2.39
N VAL A 200 -11.36 -2.86 3.29
CA VAL A 200 -10.41 -2.54 4.36
C VAL A 200 -10.18 -3.74 5.26
N GLU A 201 -11.25 -4.43 5.70
CA GLU A 201 -11.12 -5.66 6.50
C GLU A 201 -10.25 -6.69 5.77
N MET A 202 -10.54 -6.96 4.50
CA MET A 202 -9.79 -7.94 3.71
C MET A 202 -8.33 -7.53 3.52
N ALA A 203 -8.07 -6.27 3.18
CA ALA A 203 -6.72 -5.76 2.93
C ALA A 203 -5.85 -5.84 4.18
N VAL A 204 -6.35 -5.33 5.31
CA VAL A 204 -5.60 -5.33 6.58
C VAL A 204 -5.36 -6.76 7.07
N ARG A 205 -6.39 -7.62 7.08
CA ARG A 205 -6.24 -9.02 7.51
C ARG A 205 -5.26 -9.80 6.64
N THR A 206 -5.26 -9.55 5.34
CA THR A 206 -4.36 -10.23 4.41
C THR A 206 -2.92 -9.77 4.60
N ALA A 207 -2.68 -8.46 4.74
CA ALA A 207 -1.35 -7.91 4.97
C ALA A 207 -0.75 -8.36 6.31
N THR A 208 -1.52 -8.27 7.40
CA THR A 208 -1.09 -8.71 8.74
C THR A 208 -0.89 -10.22 8.83
N GLY A 209 -1.80 -11.02 8.25
CA GLY A 209 -1.64 -12.47 8.18
C GLY A 209 -0.44 -12.91 7.32
N ARG A 210 -0.12 -12.17 6.25
CA ARG A 210 1.09 -12.39 5.46
C ARG A 210 2.34 -12.01 6.26
N ALA A 211 2.36 -10.83 6.89
CA ALA A 211 3.49 -10.37 7.69
C ALA A 211 3.82 -11.35 8.82
N TRP A 212 2.81 -11.83 9.54
CA TRP A 212 2.98 -12.84 10.58
C TRP A 212 3.60 -14.13 10.02
N ASN A 213 3.06 -14.64 8.92
CA ASN A 213 3.55 -15.87 8.29
C ASN A 213 4.98 -15.72 7.75
N ASP A 214 5.27 -14.61 7.08
CA ASP A 214 6.60 -14.34 6.52
C ASP A 214 7.65 -14.20 7.63
N ALA A 215 7.31 -13.53 8.74
CA ALA A 215 8.17 -13.45 9.91
C ALA A 215 8.42 -14.81 10.56
N HIS A 216 7.36 -15.63 10.64
CA HIS A 216 7.43 -16.98 11.18
C HIS A 216 8.36 -17.88 10.34
N LEU A 217 8.25 -17.80 9.01
CA LEU A 217 9.15 -18.49 8.09
C LEU A 217 10.58 -17.94 8.16
N ALA A 218 10.76 -16.63 8.27
CA ALA A 218 12.08 -16.02 8.43
C ALA A 218 12.76 -16.48 9.73
N ARG A 219 11.99 -16.63 10.81
CA ARG A 219 12.48 -17.21 12.07
C ARG A 219 12.91 -18.66 11.88
N MET A 220 12.10 -19.50 11.24
CA MET A 220 12.46 -20.90 10.95
C MET A 220 13.75 -20.99 10.16
N ALA A 221 13.88 -20.19 9.10
CA ALA A 221 15.09 -20.14 8.29
C ALA A 221 16.32 -19.72 9.12
N SER A 222 16.19 -18.70 9.99
CA SER A 222 17.29 -18.27 10.87
C SER A 222 17.71 -19.33 11.89
N ALA A 223 16.80 -20.26 12.22
CA ALA A 223 17.04 -21.39 13.10
C ALA A 223 17.48 -22.66 12.35
N GLY A 224 17.69 -22.61 11.03
CA GLY A 224 18.08 -23.77 10.21
C GLY A 224 16.94 -24.77 9.93
N VAL A 225 15.69 -24.41 10.23
CA VAL A 225 14.53 -25.27 9.93
C VAL A 225 14.03 -24.98 8.51
N GLU A 226 14.26 -25.92 7.61
CA GLU A 226 13.93 -25.77 6.18
C GLU A 226 12.55 -26.34 5.79
N LEU A 227 11.93 -27.12 6.67
CA LEU A 227 10.68 -27.83 6.40
C LEU A 227 9.55 -27.30 7.28
N VAL A 228 8.39 -27.12 6.67
CA VAL A 228 7.20 -26.56 7.31
C VAL A 228 5.96 -27.34 6.89
N THR A 229 4.91 -27.24 7.69
CA THR A 229 3.56 -27.60 7.28
C THR A 229 2.62 -26.45 7.64
N ILE A 230 1.32 -26.60 7.43
CA ILE A 230 0.33 -25.59 7.78
C ILE A 230 -0.62 -26.09 8.85
N THR A 231 -1.08 -25.20 9.72
CA THR A 231 -2.10 -25.48 10.72
C THR A 231 -3.36 -26.05 10.08
N ARG A 232 -3.98 -27.04 10.70
CA ARG A 232 -5.23 -27.63 10.21
C ARG A 232 -6.46 -26.80 10.59
N SER A 233 -7.38 -26.65 9.64
CA SER A 233 -8.70 -26.08 9.85
C SER A 233 -9.79 -27.12 9.65
N ARG A 234 -10.81 -27.11 10.53
CA ARG A 234 -11.94 -28.06 10.43
C ARG A 234 -12.73 -27.95 9.12
N HIS A 235 -12.72 -26.77 8.50
CA HIS A 235 -13.44 -26.46 7.26
C HIS A 235 -12.58 -25.58 6.35
N ALA A 236 -11.38 -26.07 6.00
CA ALA A 236 -10.49 -25.40 5.07
C ALA A 236 -11.16 -25.16 3.70
N CYS A 237 -10.72 -24.12 2.99
CA CYS A 237 -11.17 -23.89 1.62
C CYS A 237 -10.51 -24.89 0.66
N ARG A 238 -11.02 -24.97 -0.56
CA ARG A 238 -10.46 -25.83 -1.60
C ARG A 238 -8.97 -25.61 -1.87
N LEU A 239 -8.49 -24.36 -1.77
CA LEU A 239 -7.09 -24.01 -2.02
C LEU A 239 -6.16 -24.54 -0.90
N CYS A 240 -6.53 -24.34 0.36
CA CYS A 240 -5.71 -24.74 1.51
C CYS A 240 -5.78 -26.23 1.80
N THR A 241 -6.92 -26.90 1.55
CA THR A 241 -7.07 -28.34 1.81
C THR A 241 -6.07 -29.19 1.01
N ARG A 242 -5.62 -28.69 -0.16
CA ARG A 242 -4.55 -29.30 -0.95
C ARG A 242 -3.23 -29.41 -0.18
N TRP A 243 -2.98 -28.55 0.80
CA TRP A 243 -1.69 -28.41 1.48
C TRP A 243 -1.73 -28.88 2.94
N GLU A 244 -2.91 -28.97 3.56
CA GLU A 244 -3.04 -29.51 4.92
C GLU A 244 -2.51 -30.95 5.00
N GLY A 245 -1.72 -31.22 6.06
CA GLY A 245 -1.10 -32.54 6.29
C GLY A 245 0.08 -32.87 5.36
N ARG A 246 0.53 -31.92 4.52
CA ARG A 246 1.70 -32.10 3.64
C ARG A 246 2.88 -31.28 4.13
N VAL A 247 4.09 -31.76 3.82
CA VAL A 247 5.34 -31.06 4.10
C VAL A 247 5.68 -30.15 2.92
N LEU A 248 6.05 -28.91 3.23
CA LEU A 248 6.57 -27.91 2.31
C LEU A 248 8.00 -27.57 2.69
N ALA A 249 8.82 -27.25 1.70
CA ALA A 249 10.17 -26.75 1.95
C ALA A 249 10.27 -25.24 1.71
N LEU A 250 11.12 -24.56 2.48
CA LEU A 250 11.44 -23.15 2.22
C LEU A 250 12.29 -23.01 0.95
N SER A 251 13.16 -23.97 0.68
CA SER A 251 14.07 -23.98 -0.47
C SER A 251 14.29 -25.40 -1.02
N GLY A 252 14.91 -25.49 -2.20
CA GLY A 252 15.25 -26.76 -2.85
C GLY A 252 14.10 -27.46 -3.60
N PRO A 253 14.37 -28.61 -4.25
CA PRO A 253 13.40 -29.30 -5.11
C PRO A 253 12.36 -30.11 -4.32
N ALA A 254 11.12 -30.20 -4.84
CA ALA A 254 10.11 -31.10 -4.30
C ALA A 254 10.47 -32.58 -4.55
N GLY A 255 9.89 -33.49 -3.75
CA GLY A 255 10.10 -34.94 -3.83
C GLY A 255 10.64 -35.54 -2.53
N GLU A 256 10.98 -36.82 -2.58
CA GLU A 256 11.57 -37.54 -1.45
C GLU A 256 12.96 -36.98 -1.11
N ARG A 257 13.14 -36.59 0.16
CA ARG A 257 14.41 -36.12 0.71
C ARG A 257 14.82 -37.03 1.86
N GLN A 258 16.09 -37.42 1.87
CA GLN A 258 16.73 -38.02 3.03
C GLN A 258 17.21 -36.88 3.94
N VAL A 259 16.65 -36.80 5.14
CA VAL A 259 16.93 -35.71 6.10
C VAL A 259 17.31 -36.33 7.43
N GLU A 260 18.22 -35.72 8.16
CA GLU A 260 18.57 -36.20 9.51
C GLU A 260 17.39 -36.01 10.47
N HIS A 261 17.18 -37.02 11.32
CA HIS A 261 16.17 -36.98 12.36
C HIS A 261 16.54 -35.91 13.39
N THR A 262 15.59 -35.10 13.83
CA THR A 262 15.90 -33.92 14.66
C THR A 262 16.50 -34.27 16.03
N LEU A 263 16.18 -35.44 16.58
CA LEU A 263 16.63 -35.88 17.91
C LEU A 263 17.59 -37.09 17.90
N THR A 264 17.88 -37.67 16.74
CA THR A 264 18.67 -38.92 16.64
C THR A 264 19.57 -38.87 15.42
N ASP A 265 20.67 -39.62 15.43
CA ASP A 265 21.60 -39.69 14.28
C ASP A 265 21.06 -40.57 13.12
N GLU A 266 19.74 -40.80 13.07
CA GLU A 266 19.10 -41.59 12.03
C GLU A 266 18.66 -40.71 10.86
N THR A 267 18.68 -41.26 9.66
CA THR A 267 18.12 -40.59 8.49
C THR A 267 16.67 -40.98 8.28
N VAL A 268 15.79 -40.00 8.06
CA VAL A 268 14.37 -40.20 7.76
C VAL A 268 14.04 -39.69 6.35
N THR A 269 13.28 -40.49 5.62
CA THR A 269 12.72 -40.08 4.33
C THR A 269 11.52 -39.17 4.57
N VAL A 270 11.57 -37.95 4.03
CA VAL A 270 10.46 -36.98 4.06
C VAL A 270 10.00 -36.70 2.63
N ASP A 271 8.71 -36.87 2.36
CA ASP A 271 8.11 -36.48 1.08
C ASP A 271 7.73 -34.99 1.08
N VAL A 272 8.49 -34.19 0.36
CA VAL A 272 8.26 -32.74 0.23
C VAL A 272 7.33 -32.49 -0.95
N ALA A 273 6.11 -32.03 -0.68
CA ALA A 273 5.08 -31.85 -1.70
C ALA A 273 5.39 -30.69 -2.66
N ALA A 274 5.91 -29.57 -2.15
CA ALA A 274 6.26 -28.38 -2.94
C ALA A 274 7.13 -27.43 -2.12
N THR A 275 7.69 -26.40 -2.77
CA THR A 275 8.21 -25.24 -2.03
C THR A 275 7.07 -24.35 -1.53
N VAL A 276 7.32 -23.58 -0.47
CA VAL A 276 6.35 -22.58 0.04
C VAL A 276 5.93 -21.61 -1.07
N GLU A 277 6.87 -21.15 -1.89
CA GLU A 277 6.57 -20.23 -3.00
C GLU A 277 5.72 -20.89 -4.09
N GLN A 278 5.99 -22.16 -4.45
CA GLN A 278 5.13 -22.91 -5.36
C GLN A 278 3.71 -23.06 -4.79
N ALA A 279 3.59 -23.44 -3.51
CA ALA A 279 2.30 -23.57 -2.86
C ALA A 279 1.51 -22.24 -2.83
N ARG A 280 2.20 -21.12 -2.62
CA ARG A 280 1.61 -19.76 -2.69
C ARG A 280 1.12 -19.42 -4.08
N LEU A 281 1.90 -19.72 -5.12
CA LEU A 281 1.49 -19.54 -6.52
C LEU A 281 0.24 -20.36 -6.87
N GLU A 282 0.09 -21.54 -6.26
CA GLU A 282 -1.09 -22.39 -6.40
C GLU A 282 -2.27 -22.01 -5.49
N GLY A 283 -2.14 -20.94 -4.68
CA GLY A 283 -3.23 -20.34 -3.91
C GLY A 283 -3.21 -20.59 -2.40
N LEU A 284 -2.12 -21.13 -1.85
CA LEU A 284 -1.90 -21.15 -0.39
C LEU A 284 -1.70 -19.71 0.13
N MET A 285 -2.17 -19.43 1.34
CA MET A 285 -2.15 -18.07 1.94
C MET A 285 -2.87 -17.01 1.08
N HIS A 286 -3.98 -17.40 0.46
CA HIS A 286 -4.86 -16.48 -0.28
C HIS A 286 -5.45 -15.37 0.63
N PRO A 287 -6.08 -14.31 0.07
CA PRO A 287 -6.73 -13.28 0.87
C PRO A 287 -7.73 -13.85 1.88
N ASN A 288 -7.73 -13.31 3.11
CA ASN A 288 -8.50 -13.81 4.27
C ASN A 288 -8.19 -15.25 4.72
N CYS A 289 -7.12 -15.88 4.24
CA CYS A 289 -6.65 -17.15 4.78
C CYS A 289 -6.30 -17.00 6.27
N ARG A 290 -6.53 -18.06 7.05
CA ARG A 290 -6.21 -18.13 8.50
C ARG A 290 -5.15 -19.18 8.81
N HIS A 291 -4.64 -19.85 7.78
CA HIS A 291 -3.59 -20.83 7.96
C HIS A 291 -2.31 -20.14 8.39
N GLN A 292 -1.61 -20.80 9.28
CA GLN A 292 -0.29 -20.42 9.73
C GLN A 292 0.70 -21.50 9.26
N PHE A 293 1.89 -21.10 8.87
CA PHE A 293 2.99 -22.05 8.76
C PHE A 293 3.40 -22.50 10.16
N VAL A 294 3.81 -23.75 10.29
CA VAL A 294 4.32 -24.36 11.53
C VAL A 294 5.53 -25.23 11.18
N PRO A 295 6.52 -25.36 12.07
CA PRO A 295 7.74 -26.08 11.75
C PRO A 295 7.48 -27.58 11.62
N TYR A 296 8.09 -28.20 10.61
CA TYR A 296 8.13 -29.64 10.48
C TYR A 296 9.53 -30.13 10.82
N LEU A 297 9.64 -30.84 11.94
CA LEU A 297 10.88 -31.43 12.43
C LEU A 297 10.91 -32.91 12.04
N PRO A 298 11.83 -33.35 11.16
CA PRO A 298 11.91 -34.73 10.71
C PRO A 298 11.96 -35.72 11.87
N GLY A 299 11.01 -36.66 11.90
CA GLY A 299 10.89 -37.71 12.91
C GLY A 299 10.24 -37.29 14.24
N VAL A 300 10.06 -35.99 14.49
CA VAL A 300 9.40 -35.46 15.70
C VAL A 300 7.98 -35.01 15.40
N THR A 301 7.78 -34.25 14.32
CA THR A 301 6.48 -33.67 13.98
C THR A 301 5.54 -34.75 13.45
N LYS A 302 4.37 -34.90 14.09
CA LYS A 302 3.29 -35.75 13.59
C LYS A 302 2.37 -34.95 12.68
N LEU A 303 2.31 -35.35 11.40
CA LEU A 303 1.43 -34.71 10.43
C LEU A 303 -0.03 -35.11 10.67
N ASP A 304 -0.91 -34.15 10.44
CA ASP A 304 -2.34 -34.42 10.37
C ASP A 304 -2.68 -35.29 9.15
N GLU A 305 -3.71 -36.12 9.29
CA GLU A 305 -4.24 -36.89 8.17
C GLU A 305 -4.70 -35.97 7.03
N ILE A 306 -4.21 -36.26 5.81
CA ILE A 306 -4.65 -35.62 4.57
C ILE A 306 -6.13 -35.91 4.36
N ARG A 307 -6.95 -34.86 4.20
CA ARG A 307 -8.38 -34.96 3.97
C ARG A 307 -8.78 -34.44 2.61
N GLU A 308 -9.87 -34.98 2.08
CA GLU A 308 -10.54 -34.41 0.92
C GLU A 308 -11.30 -33.14 1.30
N HIS A 309 -11.44 -32.25 0.31
CA HIS A 309 -12.17 -31.00 0.44
C HIS A 309 -13.66 -31.24 0.65
N ASP A 310 -14.20 -30.69 1.73
CA ASP A 310 -15.64 -30.70 2.02
C ASP A 310 -16.33 -29.49 1.37
N ALA A 311 -16.78 -29.69 0.13
CA ALA A 311 -17.53 -28.68 -0.63
C ALA A 311 -18.83 -28.24 0.06
N LYS A 312 -19.48 -29.14 0.83
CA LYS A 312 -20.73 -28.83 1.52
C LYS A 312 -20.48 -27.86 2.68
N ALA A 313 -19.43 -28.10 3.47
CA ALA A 313 -19.03 -27.22 4.57
C ALA A 313 -18.56 -25.85 4.07
N GLU A 314 -17.86 -25.80 2.92
CA GLU A 314 -17.52 -24.53 2.29
C GLU A 314 -18.77 -23.76 1.85
N GLN A 315 -19.72 -24.42 1.19
CA GLN A 315 -21.00 -23.80 0.80
C GLN A 315 -21.77 -23.29 2.02
N ASP A 316 -21.86 -24.08 3.11
CA ASP A 316 -22.55 -23.64 4.32
C ASP A 316 -21.89 -22.40 4.95
N ARG A 317 -20.56 -22.29 4.88
CA ARG A 317 -19.84 -21.08 5.31
C ARG A 317 -20.20 -19.89 4.43
N GLU A 318 -20.23 -20.06 3.11
CA GLU A 318 -20.58 -19.01 2.15
C GLU A 318 -22.02 -18.51 2.33
N ASP A 319 -22.96 -19.42 2.54
CA ASP A 319 -24.37 -19.10 2.84
C ASP A 319 -24.46 -18.27 4.12
N LEU A 320 -23.72 -18.65 5.18
CA LEU A 320 -23.63 -17.86 6.40
C LEU A 320 -23.04 -16.47 6.14
N ARG A 321 -21.98 -16.35 5.31
CA ARG A 321 -21.42 -15.05 4.93
C ARG A 321 -22.46 -14.19 4.18
N ALA A 322 -23.28 -14.80 3.32
CA ALA A 322 -24.32 -14.11 2.57
C ALA A 322 -25.42 -13.56 3.48
N LEU A 323 -25.85 -14.34 4.47
CA LEU A 323 -26.80 -13.89 5.49
C LEU A 323 -26.24 -12.74 6.34
N GLU A 324 -24.98 -12.82 6.77
CA GLU A 324 -24.35 -11.72 7.50
C GLU A 324 -24.25 -10.44 6.66
N ARG A 325 -23.89 -10.53 5.37
CA ARG A 325 -23.93 -9.38 4.44
C ARG A 325 -25.34 -8.80 4.32
N LYS A 326 -26.38 -9.65 4.31
CA LYS A 326 -27.80 -9.24 4.29
C LYS A 326 -28.18 -8.49 5.58
N VAL A 327 -27.72 -8.95 6.74
CA VAL A 327 -27.91 -8.21 8.01
C VAL A 327 -27.24 -6.83 7.95
N ARG A 328 -25.97 -6.75 7.54
CA ARG A 328 -25.24 -5.46 7.44
C ARG A 328 -25.92 -4.49 6.48
N ARG A 329 -26.39 -4.97 5.33
CA ARG A 329 -27.16 -4.17 4.37
C ARG A 329 -28.44 -3.61 4.99
N ASN A 330 -29.22 -4.43 5.70
CA ASN A 330 -30.46 -3.96 6.33
C ASN A 330 -30.20 -2.97 7.47
N LYS A 331 -29.09 -3.14 8.24
CA LYS A 331 -28.69 -2.16 9.25
C LYS A 331 -28.28 -0.82 8.63
N ARG A 332 -27.55 -0.83 7.50
CA ARG A 332 -27.21 0.40 6.76
C ARG A 332 -28.47 1.11 6.25
N LYS A 333 -29.45 0.37 5.73
CA LYS A 333 -30.77 0.91 5.38
C LYS A 333 -31.47 1.56 6.58
N ALA A 334 -31.46 0.92 7.74
CA ALA A 334 -32.07 1.50 8.94
C ALA A 334 -31.37 2.79 9.37
N ALA A 335 -30.04 2.84 9.34
CA ALA A 335 -29.26 4.02 9.70
C ALA A 335 -29.45 5.19 8.71
N ALA A 336 -29.69 4.90 7.45
CA ALA A 336 -29.87 5.87 6.38
C ALA A 336 -31.33 6.19 6.03
N ALA A 337 -32.29 5.61 6.76
CA ALA A 337 -33.72 5.77 6.48
C ALA A 337 -34.15 7.24 6.54
N LEU A 338 -35.01 7.67 5.61
CA LEU A 338 -35.49 9.05 5.56
C LEU A 338 -36.73 9.23 6.45
N THR A 339 -37.48 8.15 6.73
CA THR A 339 -38.63 8.13 7.64
C THR A 339 -38.52 7.05 8.72
N ASP A 340 -39.28 7.22 9.80
CA ASP A 340 -39.34 6.22 10.88
C ASP A 340 -39.98 4.90 10.43
N ASP A 341 -40.95 4.92 9.52
CA ASP A 341 -41.58 3.71 8.99
C ASP A 341 -40.57 2.84 8.21
N GLU A 342 -39.73 3.48 7.39
CA GLU A 342 -38.63 2.82 6.67
C GLU A 342 -37.61 2.23 7.62
N ARG A 343 -37.23 3.00 8.65
CA ARG A 343 -36.32 2.56 9.69
C ARG A 343 -36.86 1.29 10.37
N GLN A 344 -38.12 1.31 10.80
CA GLN A 344 -38.77 0.17 11.44
C GLN A 344 -38.88 -1.03 10.49
N ALA A 345 -39.17 -0.81 9.20
CA ALA A 345 -39.21 -1.88 8.20
C ALA A 345 -37.82 -2.53 8.00
N ALA A 346 -36.75 -1.73 7.93
CA ALA A 346 -35.39 -2.22 7.84
C ALA A 346 -34.98 -2.99 9.11
N GLU A 347 -35.33 -2.51 10.30
CA GLU A 347 -35.10 -3.20 11.58
C GLU A 347 -35.84 -4.54 11.66
N ARG A 348 -37.07 -4.64 11.15
CA ARG A 348 -37.79 -5.93 11.05
C ARG A 348 -37.02 -6.93 10.17
N ARG A 349 -36.54 -6.50 9.01
CA ARG A 349 -35.71 -7.33 8.11
C ARG A 349 -34.39 -7.76 8.74
N VAL A 350 -33.79 -6.93 9.61
CA VAL A 350 -32.63 -7.32 10.42
C VAL A 350 -32.99 -8.52 11.32
N ARG A 351 -34.10 -8.43 12.07
CA ARG A 351 -34.54 -9.50 12.98
C ARG A 351 -34.86 -10.80 12.24
N GLU A 352 -35.52 -10.70 11.09
CA GLU A 352 -35.83 -11.83 10.20
C GLU A 352 -34.55 -12.52 9.72
N THR A 353 -33.61 -11.76 9.15
CA THR A 353 -32.34 -12.33 8.66
C THR A 353 -31.50 -12.91 9.81
N GLN A 354 -31.54 -12.30 10.99
CA GLN A 354 -30.87 -12.87 12.17
C GLN A 354 -31.53 -14.17 12.65
N ALA A 355 -32.82 -14.38 12.39
CA ALA A 355 -33.48 -15.66 12.61
C ALA A 355 -33.01 -16.71 11.60
N GLU A 356 -32.90 -16.35 10.32
CA GLU A 356 -32.30 -17.20 9.27
C GLU A 356 -30.88 -17.64 9.67
N ILE A 357 -30.04 -16.74 10.20
CA ILE A 357 -28.69 -17.08 10.69
C ILE A 357 -28.75 -18.09 11.84
N ARG A 358 -29.66 -17.92 12.80
CA ARG A 358 -29.80 -18.85 13.95
C ARG A 358 -30.16 -20.25 13.47
N GLU A 359 -31.09 -20.36 12.53
CA GLU A 359 -31.51 -21.64 11.99
C GLU A 359 -30.38 -22.28 11.17
N HIS A 360 -29.69 -21.51 10.32
CA HIS A 360 -28.56 -22.00 9.54
C HIS A 360 -27.43 -22.53 10.42
N VAL A 361 -27.07 -21.80 11.47
CA VAL A 361 -26.04 -22.22 12.44
C VAL A 361 -26.47 -23.46 13.22
N LYS A 362 -27.74 -23.54 13.65
CA LYS A 362 -28.28 -24.72 14.31
C LYS A 362 -28.21 -25.97 13.43
N ARG A 363 -28.52 -25.82 12.13
CA ARG A 363 -28.49 -26.91 11.14
C ARG A 363 -27.08 -27.38 10.78
N THR A 364 -26.13 -26.44 10.68
CA THR A 364 -24.78 -26.70 10.14
C THR A 364 -23.72 -26.91 11.23
N GLY A 365 -24.00 -26.52 12.47
CA GLY A 365 -23.01 -26.54 13.57
C GLY A 365 -21.95 -25.44 13.48
N LEU A 366 -22.05 -24.51 12.53
CA LEU A 366 -21.11 -23.39 12.38
C LEU A 366 -21.17 -22.41 13.55
N ASN A 367 -20.03 -21.85 13.98
CA ASN A 367 -20.04 -20.83 15.02
C ASN A 367 -20.57 -19.48 14.51
N ARG A 368 -21.61 -18.94 15.17
CA ARG A 368 -22.19 -17.63 14.87
C ARG A 368 -21.33 -16.51 15.46
N LYS A 369 -20.64 -15.78 14.58
CA LYS A 369 -19.84 -14.61 14.95
C LYS A 369 -20.67 -13.31 14.88
N ARG A 370 -21.28 -12.90 16.01
CA ARG A 370 -22.18 -11.72 16.09
C ARG A 370 -21.52 -10.41 15.66
N TYR A 371 -20.22 -10.26 15.87
CA TYR A 371 -19.47 -9.07 15.46
C TYR A 371 -19.61 -8.83 13.95
N ARG A 372 -19.58 -9.89 13.14
CA ARG A 372 -19.72 -9.83 11.68
C ARG A 372 -21.08 -9.33 11.20
N GLU A 373 -22.09 -9.30 12.06
CA GLU A 373 -23.40 -8.73 11.73
C GLU A 373 -23.48 -7.22 11.93
N GLN A 374 -22.48 -6.59 12.54
CA GLN A 374 -22.45 -5.14 12.75
C GLN A 374 -21.92 -4.41 11.52
N ILE A 375 -22.33 -3.15 11.33
CA ILE A 375 -21.84 -2.30 10.22
C ILE A 375 -20.32 -2.11 10.33
N ASN A 376 -19.85 -1.90 11.57
CA ASN A 376 -18.42 -1.79 11.92
C ASN A 376 -17.76 -3.14 12.25
N LEU A 377 -18.41 -4.26 11.90
CA LEU A 377 -17.95 -5.62 12.23
C LEU A 377 -17.60 -5.83 13.72
N GLY A 378 -18.22 -5.08 14.63
CA GLY A 378 -18.14 -5.29 16.08
C GLY A 378 -16.94 -4.65 16.77
N HIS A 379 -16.18 -3.81 16.06
CA HIS A 379 -14.95 -3.18 16.57
C HIS A 379 -15.18 -1.93 17.44
N GLY A 380 -16.38 -1.74 17.99
CA GLY A 380 -16.69 -0.61 18.88
C GLY A 380 -16.63 0.77 18.20
N ASP A 381 -16.65 1.84 19.01
CA ASP A 381 -16.40 3.22 18.58
C ASP A 381 -14.89 3.54 18.64
N LEU A 382 -14.46 4.70 18.10
CA LEU A 382 -13.04 5.08 18.07
C LEU A 382 -12.37 5.03 19.45
N ARG A 383 -13.09 5.42 20.50
CA ARG A 383 -12.54 5.39 21.86
C ARG A 383 -12.28 3.97 22.35
N ALA A 384 -13.10 3.01 21.94
CA ALA A 384 -12.85 1.60 22.23
C ALA A 384 -11.67 1.06 21.41
N ALA A 385 -11.45 1.54 20.18
CA ALA A 385 -10.28 1.20 19.37
C ALA A 385 -8.98 1.78 19.95
N GLU A 386 -8.98 3.06 20.30
CA GLU A 386 -7.85 3.73 20.97
C GLU A 386 -7.45 3.00 22.25
N ARG A 387 -8.40 2.73 23.15
CA ARG A 387 -8.09 1.99 24.39
C ARG A 387 -7.54 0.59 24.17
N ARG A 388 -8.00 -0.13 23.13
CA ARG A 388 -7.51 -1.47 22.83
C ARG A 388 -6.12 -1.43 22.20
N ARG A 389 -5.86 -0.47 21.32
CA ARG A 389 -4.53 -0.23 20.77
C ARG A 389 -3.55 0.10 21.89
N ASP A 390 -3.94 0.98 22.80
CA ASP A 390 -3.12 1.36 23.95
C ASP A 390 -2.89 0.14 24.86
N GLN A 391 -3.92 -0.68 25.13
CA GLN A 391 -3.79 -1.96 25.86
C GLN A 391 -2.92 -3.00 25.15
N LEU A 392 -2.98 -3.11 23.83
CA LEU A 392 -2.14 -4.02 23.05
C LEU A 392 -0.68 -3.56 23.06
N ALA A 393 -0.46 -2.25 22.93
CA ALA A 393 0.85 -1.63 23.10
C ALA A 393 1.39 -1.88 24.52
N ASP A 394 0.54 -1.76 25.54
CA ASP A 394 0.88 -2.06 26.93
C ASP A 394 1.17 -3.56 27.15
N GLN A 395 0.45 -4.48 26.50
CA GLN A 395 0.69 -5.94 26.59
C GLN A 395 2.00 -6.36 25.92
N VAL A 396 2.29 -5.78 24.74
CA VAL A 396 3.58 -5.94 24.06
C VAL A 396 4.71 -5.33 24.91
N ALA A 397 4.45 -4.22 25.60
CA ALA A 397 5.39 -3.59 26.52
C ALA A 397 5.58 -4.35 27.86
N GLU A 398 4.54 -4.96 28.44
CA GLU A 398 4.63 -5.78 29.66
C GLU A 398 5.37 -7.09 29.39
N GLY A 399 5.16 -7.73 28.22
CA GLY A 399 5.97 -8.86 27.77
C GLY A 399 7.45 -8.50 27.64
N SER A 400 7.75 -7.26 27.22
CA SER A 400 9.11 -6.73 27.18
C SER A 400 9.68 -6.44 28.58
N ALA A 401 8.88 -6.14 29.61
CA ALA A 401 9.39 -5.71 30.92
C ALA A 401 9.99 -6.87 31.75
N GLU A 402 9.39 -8.06 31.69
CA GLU A 402 9.95 -9.27 32.32
C GLU A 402 11.19 -9.75 31.57
N GLN A 403 11.17 -9.65 30.24
CA GLN A 403 12.32 -9.93 29.37
C GLN A 403 13.46 -8.92 29.62
N ASN A 404 13.17 -7.62 29.70
CA ASN A 404 14.11 -6.55 30.02
C ASN A 404 14.78 -6.74 31.40
N ARG A 405 14.10 -7.37 32.37
CA ARG A 405 14.67 -7.69 33.68
C ARG A 405 15.71 -8.81 33.59
N LEU A 406 15.45 -9.83 32.78
CA LEU A 406 16.39 -10.91 32.49
C LEU A 406 17.56 -10.40 31.64
N ASP A 407 17.27 -9.56 30.64
CA ASP A 407 18.26 -8.92 29.76
C ASP A 407 19.16 -7.94 30.52
N ALA A 408 18.64 -7.22 31.54
CA ALA A 408 19.47 -6.35 32.38
C ALA A 408 20.51 -7.12 33.22
N ILE A 409 20.14 -8.33 33.67
CA ILE A 409 21.06 -9.24 34.38
C ILE A 409 22.10 -9.79 33.40
N ALA A 410 21.69 -10.18 32.19
CA ALA A 410 22.60 -10.65 31.14
C ALA A 410 23.55 -9.54 30.65
N ALA A 411 23.06 -8.32 30.47
CA ALA A 411 23.83 -7.16 30.02
C ALA A 411 24.89 -6.72 31.04
N GLU A 412 24.63 -6.85 32.34
CA GLU A 412 25.64 -6.59 33.38
C GLU A 412 26.76 -7.63 33.34
N GLN A 413 26.43 -8.90 33.10
CA GLN A 413 27.41 -9.96 32.93
C GLN A 413 28.21 -9.83 31.61
N ALA A 414 27.58 -9.31 30.56
CA ALA A 414 28.23 -9.04 29.27
C ALA A 414 29.20 -7.84 29.36
N ARG A 415 28.80 -6.71 29.95
CA ARG A 415 29.67 -5.54 30.17
C ARG A 415 30.95 -5.88 30.92
N ARG A 416 30.86 -6.80 31.87
CA ARG A 416 32.01 -7.26 32.66
C ARG A 416 33.01 -8.04 31.82
N ARG A 417 32.52 -8.90 30.92
CA ARG A 417 33.34 -9.68 29.97
C ARG A 417 33.94 -8.79 28.87
N GLU A 418 33.17 -7.84 28.37
CA GLU A 418 33.63 -6.87 27.36
C GLU A 418 34.71 -5.93 27.91
N ALA A 419 34.59 -5.48 29.16
CA ALA A 419 35.63 -4.69 29.81
C ALA A 419 36.95 -5.48 29.98
N GLU A 420 36.86 -6.79 30.26
CA GLU A 420 38.03 -7.68 30.34
C GLU A 420 38.66 -7.90 28.95
N GLN A 421 37.84 -8.02 27.90
CA GLN A 421 38.28 -8.22 26.53
C GLN A 421 38.92 -6.94 25.93
N LEU A 422 38.31 -5.77 26.12
CA LEU A 422 38.84 -4.49 25.67
C LEU A 422 40.18 -4.15 26.36
N ALA A 423 40.35 -4.55 27.62
CA ALA A 423 41.62 -4.41 28.33
C ALA A 423 42.72 -5.29 27.71
N ALA A 424 42.38 -6.50 27.24
CA ALA A 424 43.31 -7.38 26.54
C ALA A 424 43.66 -6.85 25.13
N GLU A 425 42.67 -6.39 24.38
CA GLU A 425 42.87 -5.82 23.04
C GLU A 425 43.68 -4.53 23.06
N HIS A 426 43.48 -3.67 24.07
CA HIS A 426 44.26 -2.43 24.20
C HIS A 426 45.73 -2.72 24.53
N ALA A 427 46.02 -3.78 25.31
CA ALA A 427 47.39 -4.20 25.58
C ALA A 427 48.08 -4.75 24.30
N GLU A 428 47.34 -5.46 23.46
CA GLU A 428 47.82 -6.01 22.19
C GLU A 428 48.07 -4.92 21.15
N ARG A 429 47.18 -3.92 21.03
CA ARG A 429 47.37 -2.76 20.14
C ARG A 429 48.56 -1.89 20.54
N GLN A 430 48.81 -1.70 21.84
CA GLN A 430 49.98 -0.96 22.30
C GLN A 430 51.30 -1.68 21.95
N ALA A 431 51.30 -3.01 21.96
CA ALA A 431 52.45 -3.80 21.53
C ALA A 431 52.66 -3.72 20.00
N ALA A 432 51.57 -3.74 19.22
CA ALA A 432 51.60 -3.61 17.77
C ALA A 432 52.03 -2.21 17.30
N GLU A 433 51.47 -1.14 17.87
CA GLU A 433 51.84 0.25 17.53
C GLU A 433 53.31 0.56 17.86
N GLN A 434 53.88 -0.09 18.87
CA GLN A 434 55.29 0.05 19.20
C GLN A 434 56.19 -0.68 18.19
N ALA A 435 55.77 -1.85 17.69
CA ALA A 435 56.46 -2.58 16.63
C ALA A 435 56.35 -1.88 15.25
N GLU A 436 55.19 -1.30 14.94
CA GLU A 436 54.92 -0.60 13.68
C GLU A 436 55.67 0.74 13.59
N ARG A 437 55.82 1.46 14.72
CA ARG A 437 56.68 2.66 14.80
C ARG A 437 58.16 2.34 14.56
N GLU A 438 58.61 1.13 14.88
CA GLU A 438 59.97 0.68 14.60
C GLU A 438 60.14 0.25 13.12
N ALA A 439 59.05 -0.07 12.40
CA ALA A 439 59.06 -0.53 11.01
C ALA A 439 58.75 0.58 9.95
N SER A 440 57.98 1.62 10.31
CA SER A 440 57.42 2.60 9.36
C SER A 440 58.32 3.80 8.98
N GLU A 441 59.64 3.74 9.16
CA GLU A 441 60.55 4.86 8.85
C GLU A 441 60.90 5.05 7.34
N VAL A 442 60.32 4.30 6.40
CA VAL A 442 60.66 4.39 4.95
C VAL A 442 59.46 4.77 4.07
N ASN A 443 59.59 5.87 3.31
CA ASN A 443 58.56 6.40 2.40
C ASN A 443 58.62 5.75 1.00
N LEU A 444 57.64 4.89 0.68
CA LEU A 444 57.63 4.09 -0.57
C LEU A 444 57.37 4.88 -1.86
N ARG A 445 56.77 6.09 -1.77
CA ARG A 445 56.44 6.90 -2.97
C ARG A 445 57.63 7.55 -3.63
N GLU A 446 58.73 7.70 -2.89
CA GLU A 446 59.97 8.31 -3.36
C GLU A 446 60.94 7.28 -3.97
N LEU A 447 60.56 6.00 -3.95
CA LEU A 447 61.32 4.91 -4.55
C LEU A 447 60.99 4.76 -6.04
N SER A 448 62.02 4.48 -6.84
CA SER A 448 61.87 4.08 -8.24
C SER A 448 61.31 2.66 -8.35
N ASP A 449 60.83 2.27 -9.54
CA ASP A 449 60.26 0.92 -9.76
C ASP A 449 61.30 -0.20 -9.50
N GLU A 450 62.57 0.06 -9.80
CA GLU A 450 63.69 -0.86 -9.51
C GLU A 450 63.94 -0.97 -8.00
N GLN A 451 63.83 0.14 -7.27
CA GLN A 451 63.95 0.18 -5.81
C GLN A 451 62.74 -0.42 -5.10
N LEU A 452 61.54 -0.34 -5.68
CA LEU A 452 60.34 -1.02 -5.19
C LEU A 452 60.44 -2.54 -5.39
N ALA A 453 61.03 -2.99 -6.50
CA ALA A 453 61.31 -4.41 -6.74
C ALA A 453 62.38 -4.98 -5.78
N ASP A 454 63.46 -4.24 -5.54
CA ASP A 454 64.48 -4.61 -4.55
C ASP A 454 63.90 -4.64 -3.12
N ARG A 455 63.02 -3.66 -2.80
CA ARG A 455 62.34 -3.62 -1.51
C ARG A 455 61.44 -4.84 -1.32
N LEU A 456 60.70 -5.26 -2.34
CA LEU A 456 59.86 -6.46 -2.30
C LEU A 456 60.67 -7.73 -1.96
N ALA A 457 61.93 -7.82 -2.42
CA ALA A 457 62.82 -8.92 -2.08
C ALA A 457 63.37 -8.85 -0.63
N GLU A 458 63.51 -7.64 -0.06
CA GLU A 458 63.98 -7.43 1.31
C GLU A 458 62.93 -7.71 2.39
N VAL A 459 61.65 -7.40 2.15
CA VAL A 459 60.59 -7.54 3.18
C VAL A 459 60.18 -8.99 3.46
N GLY A 460 60.64 -9.95 2.65
CA GLY A 460 60.45 -11.38 2.92
C GLY A 460 58.99 -11.80 3.02
N ASP A 461 58.62 -12.51 4.11
CA ASP A 461 57.27 -13.05 4.38
C ASP A 461 56.39 -12.09 5.24
N ASP A 462 56.73 -10.80 5.32
CA ASP A 462 55.88 -9.79 5.98
C ASP A 462 54.73 -9.40 5.05
N ASP A 463 53.59 -10.07 5.22
CA ASP A 463 52.40 -9.95 4.37
C ASP A 463 51.91 -8.50 4.20
N ASP A 464 51.97 -7.69 5.27
CA ASP A 464 51.46 -6.32 5.25
C ASP A 464 52.42 -5.37 4.51
N ALA A 465 53.73 -5.56 4.71
CA ALA A 465 54.73 -4.75 4.03
C ALA A 465 54.88 -5.14 2.55
N VAL A 466 54.69 -6.41 2.21
CA VAL A 466 54.59 -6.90 0.82
C VAL A 466 53.36 -6.32 0.14
N ALA A 467 52.20 -6.34 0.81
CA ALA A 467 50.96 -5.77 0.28
C ALA A 467 51.09 -4.26 0.03
N ALA A 468 51.78 -3.52 0.90
CA ALA A 468 52.00 -2.08 0.72
C ALA A 468 52.87 -1.74 -0.51
N VAL A 469 53.91 -2.53 -0.79
CA VAL A 469 54.75 -2.36 -1.99
C VAL A 469 53.99 -2.72 -3.27
N LEU A 470 53.24 -3.83 -3.26
CA LEU A 470 52.41 -4.24 -4.40
C LEU A 470 51.29 -3.24 -4.69
N ALA A 471 50.64 -2.70 -3.67
CA ALA A 471 49.57 -1.71 -3.84
C ALA A 471 50.05 -0.39 -4.47
N GLU A 472 51.33 -0.01 -4.32
CA GLU A 472 51.90 1.15 -5.03
C GLU A 472 52.18 0.82 -6.50
N LEU A 473 52.65 -0.39 -6.81
CA LEU A 473 52.86 -0.85 -8.19
C LEU A 473 51.53 -0.96 -8.97
N ASP A 474 50.51 -1.57 -8.36
CA ASP A 474 49.18 -1.71 -8.96
C ASP A 474 48.52 -0.34 -9.24
N ARG A 475 48.75 0.66 -8.37
CA ARG A 475 48.21 2.01 -8.59
C ARG A 475 48.81 2.67 -9.83
N ARG A 476 50.13 2.51 -10.04
CA ARG A 476 50.82 3.03 -11.23
C ARG A 476 50.35 2.33 -12.51
N GLU A 477 50.09 1.02 -12.43
CA GLU A 477 49.56 0.25 -13.56
C GLU A 477 48.11 0.65 -13.90
N ALA A 478 47.27 0.89 -12.90
CA ALA A 478 45.89 1.35 -13.09
C ALA A 478 45.80 2.76 -13.71
N ASP A 479 46.68 3.69 -13.30
CA ASP A 479 46.75 5.03 -13.88
C ASP A 479 47.16 4.98 -15.36
N GLN A 480 48.05 4.05 -15.73
CA GLN A 480 48.46 3.80 -17.12
C GLN A 480 47.32 3.19 -17.94
N GLN A 481 46.61 2.19 -17.40
CA GLN A 481 45.47 1.54 -18.08
C GLN A 481 44.27 2.48 -18.29
N TYR A 482 44.00 3.39 -17.35
CA TYR A 482 42.97 4.42 -17.52
C TYR A 482 43.34 5.41 -18.64
N ALA A 483 44.61 5.81 -18.73
CA ALA A 483 45.10 6.64 -19.83
C ALA A 483 44.97 5.94 -21.20
N ASP A 484 45.21 4.62 -21.25
CA ASP A 484 45.07 3.82 -22.47
C ASP A 484 43.59 3.58 -22.85
N ALA A 485 42.67 3.40 -21.87
CA ALA A 485 41.24 3.17 -22.13
C ALA A 485 40.50 4.40 -22.66
N VAL A 486 40.89 5.62 -22.25
CA VAL A 486 40.37 6.88 -22.80
C VAL A 486 40.82 7.08 -24.26
N ALA A 487 41.95 6.49 -24.66
CA ALA A 487 42.46 6.60 -26.03
C ALA A 487 41.75 5.67 -27.04
N ASP A 488 40.97 4.68 -26.57
CA ASP A 488 40.44 3.58 -27.40
C ASP A 488 38.89 3.57 -27.53
N ASP A 489 38.16 4.58 -27.03
CA ASP A 489 36.69 4.69 -27.20
C ASP A 489 36.32 5.25 -28.59
N PRO A 490 35.64 4.46 -29.45
CA PRO A 490 35.35 4.83 -30.84
C PRO A 490 34.34 5.98 -30.99
N ASP A 491 33.61 6.38 -29.95
CA ASP A 491 32.68 7.51 -29.96
C ASP A 491 33.09 8.67 -29.02
N ALA A 492 34.30 8.64 -28.46
CA ALA A 492 34.83 9.67 -27.55
C ALA A 492 34.77 11.10 -28.13
N GLU A 493 35.05 11.24 -29.44
CA GLU A 493 34.97 12.53 -30.13
C GLU A 493 33.54 13.06 -30.21
N LYS A 494 32.53 12.19 -30.28
CA LYS A 494 31.11 12.59 -30.34
C LYS A 494 30.61 13.07 -28.98
N TRP A 495 30.97 12.39 -27.89
CA TRP A 495 30.61 12.86 -26.55
C TRP A 495 31.27 14.20 -26.20
N ALA A 496 32.55 14.37 -26.57
CA ALA A 496 33.23 15.66 -26.44
C ALA A 496 32.57 16.77 -27.29
N GLU A 497 31.95 16.42 -28.41
CA GLU A 497 31.20 17.36 -29.24
C GLU A 497 29.86 17.76 -28.61
N VAL A 498 29.14 16.82 -28.00
CA VAL A 498 27.91 17.14 -27.23
C VAL A 498 28.23 18.11 -26.09
N ASP A 499 29.31 17.86 -25.34
CA ASP A 499 29.72 18.73 -24.24
C ASP A 499 30.13 20.12 -24.73
N ARG A 500 30.86 20.21 -25.86
CA ARG A 500 31.16 21.50 -26.50
C ARG A 500 29.91 22.26 -26.93
N LEU A 501 28.94 21.59 -27.56
CA LEU A 501 27.70 22.23 -28.01
C LEU A 501 26.91 22.78 -26.81
N VAL A 502 26.84 22.01 -25.72
CA VAL A 502 26.23 22.45 -24.45
C VAL A 502 26.96 23.65 -23.86
N GLU A 503 28.30 23.66 -23.86
CA GLU A 503 29.10 24.80 -23.39
C GLU A 503 28.91 26.06 -24.26
N THR A 504 28.63 25.91 -25.56
CA THR A 504 28.28 27.03 -26.45
C THR A 504 26.85 27.54 -26.27
N GLY A 505 26.08 26.92 -25.38
CA GLY A 505 24.73 27.34 -24.99
C GLY A 505 23.60 26.65 -25.75
N LEU A 506 23.88 25.58 -26.51
CA LEU A 506 22.82 24.71 -27.02
C LEU A 506 22.19 23.92 -25.86
N ASP A 507 20.88 23.71 -25.96
CA ASP A 507 20.17 22.81 -25.06
C ASP A 507 20.70 21.38 -25.22
N TYR A 508 20.83 20.65 -24.11
CA TYR A 508 21.45 19.32 -24.10
C TYR A 508 20.75 18.35 -25.06
N GLU A 509 19.42 18.42 -25.17
CA GLU A 509 18.64 17.58 -26.08
C GLU A 509 18.92 17.90 -27.56
N GLN A 510 19.21 19.17 -27.87
CA GLN A 510 19.53 19.61 -29.23
C GLN A 510 20.96 19.25 -29.60
N ALA A 511 21.91 19.46 -28.68
CA ALA A 511 23.30 19.05 -28.83
C ALA A 511 23.42 17.53 -29.04
N TYR A 512 22.66 16.75 -28.26
CA TYR A 512 22.60 15.29 -28.39
C TYR A 512 21.97 14.86 -29.72
N ALA A 513 20.86 15.47 -30.13
CA ALA A 513 20.19 15.15 -31.37
C ALA A 513 21.02 15.48 -32.62
N GLU A 514 21.80 16.58 -32.58
CA GLU A 514 22.68 17.02 -33.65
C GLU A 514 23.88 16.08 -33.83
N VAL A 515 24.51 15.65 -32.73
CA VAL A 515 25.67 14.75 -32.78
C VAL A 515 25.30 13.31 -33.10
N PHE A 516 24.11 12.84 -32.69
CA PHE A 516 23.66 11.46 -32.87
C PHE A 516 22.58 11.28 -33.97
N ASP A 517 22.31 12.31 -34.77
CA ASP A 517 21.36 12.32 -35.90
C ASP A 517 19.94 11.82 -35.52
N LYS A 518 19.37 12.40 -34.45
CA LYS A 518 18.02 12.07 -33.96
C LYS A 518 17.04 13.23 -34.14
N ASP A 519 15.77 12.92 -34.37
CA ASP A 519 14.69 13.91 -34.51
C ASP A 519 14.14 14.33 -33.13
N VAL A 520 14.41 15.58 -32.74
CA VAL A 520 14.01 16.17 -31.45
C VAL A 520 12.48 16.22 -31.28
N GLU A 521 11.73 16.54 -32.33
CA GLU A 521 10.26 16.63 -32.27
C GLU A 521 9.66 15.25 -32.04
N LYS A 522 10.23 14.23 -32.70
CA LYS A 522 9.84 12.83 -32.49
C LYS A 522 10.13 12.37 -31.06
N MET A 523 11.31 12.70 -30.51
CA MET A 523 11.66 12.35 -29.13
C MET A 523 10.72 12.99 -28.11
N ARG A 524 10.45 14.31 -28.23
CA ARG A 524 9.52 15.03 -27.34
C ARG A 524 8.10 14.50 -27.43
N ARG A 525 7.65 14.11 -28.63
CA ARG A 525 6.32 13.51 -28.83
C ARG A 525 6.22 12.11 -28.22
N GLU A 526 7.26 11.30 -28.33
CA GLU A 526 7.33 9.97 -27.70
C GLU A 526 7.36 10.08 -26.17
N ASP A 527 8.13 11.02 -25.61
CA ASP A 527 8.17 11.28 -24.17
C ASP A 527 6.84 11.81 -23.64
N ALA A 528 6.21 12.78 -24.33
CA ALA A 528 4.89 13.29 -23.97
C ALA A 528 3.81 12.20 -24.03
N ILE A 529 3.85 11.29 -25.02
CA ILE A 529 2.97 10.12 -25.07
C ILE A 529 3.22 9.19 -23.87
N ALA A 530 4.48 8.92 -23.54
CA ALA A 530 4.85 8.05 -22.42
C ALA A 530 4.40 8.65 -21.08
N ARG A 531 4.57 9.97 -20.90
CA ARG A 531 4.10 10.72 -19.72
C ARG A 531 2.59 10.68 -19.59
N LEU A 532 1.83 11.05 -20.63
CA LEU A 532 0.36 11.05 -20.59
C LEU A 532 -0.23 9.65 -20.35
N ARG A 533 0.42 8.59 -20.86
CA ARG A 533 0.00 7.21 -20.57
C ARG A 533 0.27 6.81 -19.13
N ARG A 534 1.40 7.25 -18.55
CA ARG A 534 1.75 7.03 -17.14
C ARG A 534 0.76 7.73 -16.20
N GLU A 535 0.29 8.91 -16.61
CA GLU A 535 -0.76 9.68 -15.92
C GLU A 535 -2.17 9.07 -16.09
N GLY A 536 -2.32 8.04 -16.91
CA GLY A 536 -3.55 7.24 -17.01
C GLY A 536 -4.48 7.63 -18.16
N TYR A 537 -4.09 8.56 -19.04
CA TYR A 537 -4.86 8.92 -20.22
C TYR A 537 -4.82 7.81 -21.28
N ARG A 538 -5.92 7.65 -22.03
CA ARG A 538 -6.08 6.62 -23.07
C ARG A 538 -6.29 7.26 -24.44
N GLY A 539 -5.52 6.82 -25.43
CA GLY A 539 -5.58 7.30 -26.81
C GLY A 539 -4.58 6.58 -27.71
N ARG A 540 -4.85 6.57 -29.01
CA ARG A 540 -4.03 5.89 -30.04
C ARG A 540 -2.72 6.62 -30.34
N GLY A 541 -2.64 7.92 -30.07
CA GLY A 541 -1.45 8.75 -30.28
C GLY A 541 -1.50 10.04 -29.47
N PHE A 542 -0.50 10.91 -29.66
CA PHE A 542 -0.34 12.16 -28.92
C PHE A 542 -1.61 13.00 -28.93
N ASP A 543 -2.24 13.23 -30.08
CA ASP A 543 -3.38 14.15 -30.19
C ASP A 543 -4.61 13.68 -29.40
N GLU A 544 -4.89 12.37 -29.37
CA GLU A 544 -6.01 11.81 -28.58
C GLU A 544 -5.71 11.89 -27.08
N LEU A 545 -4.46 11.63 -26.68
CA LEU A 545 -4.02 11.73 -25.29
C LEU A 545 -4.02 13.19 -24.79
N ALA A 546 -3.50 14.11 -25.59
CA ALA A 546 -3.46 15.54 -25.28
C ALA A 546 -4.87 16.12 -25.20
N ARG A 547 -5.82 15.70 -26.06
CA ARG A 547 -7.23 16.13 -25.97
C ARG A 547 -7.92 15.61 -24.72
N ALA A 548 -7.60 14.39 -24.28
CA ALA A 548 -8.13 13.85 -23.04
C ALA A 548 -7.62 14.64 -21.82
N ALA A 549 -6.31 14.93 -21.77
CA ALA A 549 -5.72 15.74 -20.71
C ALA A 549 -6.22 17.20 -20.74
N TYR A 550 -6.41 17.78 -21.93
CA TYR A 550 -6.95 19.13 -22.08
C TYR A 550 -8.39 19.24 -21.56
N ALA A 551 -9.23 18.23 -21.79
CA ALA A 551 -10.60 18.21 -21.28
C ALA A 551 -10.64 18.26 -19.73
N GLU A 552 -9.71 17.59 -19.07
CA GLU A 552 -9.59 17.62 -17.61
C GLU A 552 -9.10 18.99 -17.11
N ARG A 553 -8.12 19.60 -17.78
CA ARG A 553 -7.68 20.96 -17.46
C ARG A 553 -8.81 21.97 -17.60
N LEU A 554 -9.61 21.88 -18.67
CA LEU A 554 -10.76 22.77 -18.85
C LEU A 554 -11.78 22.67 -17.71
N GLU A 555 -12.08 21.46 -17.21
CA GLU A 555 -12.98 21.30 -16.06
C GLU A 555 -12.38 21.90 -14.79
N ARG A 556 -11.07 21.70 -14.54
CA ARG A 556 -10.39 22.31 -13.39
C ARG A 556 -10.45 23.84 -13.43
N ASP A 557 -10.12 24.43 -14.58
CA ASP A 557 -10.10 25.88 -14.75
C ASP A 557 -11.53 26.46 -14.71
N TYR A 558 -12.53 25.71 -15.21
CA TYR A 558 -13.95 26.03 -15.06
C TYR A 558 -14.39 26.11 -13.59
N PHE A 559 -14.08 25.10 -12.78
CA PHE A 559 -14.45 25.11 -11.36
C PHE A 559 -13.72 26.18 -10.56
N ALA A 560 -12.46 26.47 -10.89
CA ALA A 560 -11.71 27.55 -10.27
C ALA A 560 -12.34 28.91 -10.58
N ALA A 561 -12.73 29.14 -11.83
CA ALA A 561 -13.43 30.34 -12.24
C ALA A 561 -14.82 30.45 -11.60
N GLU A 562 -15.60 29.37 -11.56
CA GLU A 562 -16.92 29.33 -10.90
C GLU A 562 -16.83 29.69 -9.41
N ALA A 563 -15.79 29.19 -8.73
CA ALA A 563 -15.54 29.50 -7.34
C ALA A 563 -15.13 30.96 -7.13
N ALA A 564 -14.27 31.50 -7.99
CA ALA A 564 -13.79 32.88 -7.91
C ALA A 564 -14.90 33.91 -8.21
N THR A 565 -15.80 33.58 -9.14
CA THR A 565 -16.89 34.47 -9.57
C THR A 565 -18.21 34.22 -8.83
N ASN A 566 -18.23 33.37 -7.79
CA ASN A 566 -19.44 32.98 -7.07
C ASN A 566 -20.57 32.45 -7.99
N GLY A 567 -20.20 31.78 -9.09
CA GLY A 567 -21.13 31.24 -10.09
C GLY A 567 -21.60 32.24 -11.15
N PHE A 568 -21.17 33.51 -11.09
CA PHE A 568 -21.47 34.51 -12.12
C PHE A 568 -20.50 34.37 -13.29
N LEU A 569 -20.79 33.44 -14.20
CA LEU A 569 -19.93 33.15 -15.37
C LEU A 569 -20.43 33.77 -16.69
N LEU A 570 -21.73 34.06 -16.78
CA LEU A 570 -22.36 34.57 -18.01
C LEU A 570 -22.92 35.98 -17.81
N THR A 571 -22.98 36.76 -18.88
CA THR A 571 -23.76 38.00 -18.91
C THR A 571 -25.25 37.73 -18.71
N GLN A 572 -26.00 38.74 -18.28
CA GLN A 572 -27.46 38.62 -18.10
C GLN A 572 -28.18 38.24 -19.41
N GLU A 573 -27.65 38.68 -20.56
CA GLU A 573 -28.13 38.28 -21.88
C GLU A 573 -27.83 36.80 -22.18
N GLY A 574 -26.63 36.32 -21.86
CA GLY A 574 -26.24 34.92 -22.02
C GLY A 574 -27.05 33.95 -21.17
N GLN A 575 -27.38 34.35 -19.93
CA GLN A 575 -28.26 33.58 -19.03
C GLN A 575 -29.69 33.48 -19.57
N ARG A 576 -30.25 34.58 -20.09
CA ARG A 576 -31.60 34.59 -20.70
C ARG A 576 -31.70 33.70 -21.93
N ASN A 577 -30.61 33.58 -22.68
CA ASN A 577 -30.52 32.73 -23.86
C ASN A 577 -30.22 31.25 -23.54
N GLY A 578 -30.08 30.89 -22.25
CA GLY A 578 -29.85 29.50 -21.84
C GLY A 578 -28.50 28.93 -22.32
N LEU A 579 -27.48 29.77 -22.48
CA LEU A 579 -26.16 29.31 -22.88
C LEU A 579 -25.55 28.44 -21.78
N ASP A 580 -24.94 27.32 -22.16
CA ASP A 580 -24.11 26.53 -21.24
C ASP A 580 -22.79 27.29 -21.01
N PRO A 581 -22.48 27.70 -19.76
CA PRO A 581 -21.21 28.34 -19.43
C PRO A 581 -20.00 27.56 -19.95
N ARG A 582 -20.01 26.23 -19.94
CA ARG A 582 -18.87 25.40 -20.40
C ARG A 582 -18.45 25.68 -21.84
N ASN A 583 -19.37 26.17 -22.68
CA ASN A 583 -19.04 26.52 -24.06
C ASN A 583 -18.10 27.72 -24.18
N LEU A 584 -18.01 28.58 -23.16
CA LEU A 584 -17.07 29.70 -23.13
C LEU A 584 -15.61 29.25 -23.18
N TRP A 585 -15.29 28.05 -22.68
CA TRP A 585 -13.95 27.49 -22.70
C TRP A 585 -13.61 26.78 -24.02
N ARG A 586 -14.62 26.33 -24.76
CA ARG A 586 -14.47 25.52 -25.98
C ARG A 586 -14.50 26.33 -27.28
N GLN A 587 -15.09 27.53 -27.24
CA GLN A 587 -15.31 28.38 -28.42
C GLN A 587 -14.17 29.38 -28.65
N ASN A 588 -14.25 30.21 -29.69
CA ASN A 588 -13.24 31.24 -29.94
C ASN A 588 -13.30 32.41 -28.93
N GLU A 589 -12.23 33.21 -28.87
CA GLU A 589 -12.08 34.32 -27.92
C GLU A 589 -13.21 35.35 -28.00
N ASN A 590 -13.66 35.67 -29.22
CA ASN A 590 -14.75 36.62 -29.44
C ASN A 590 -16.08 36.11 -28.85
N TYR A 591 -16.37 34.83 -29.00
CA TYR A 591 -17.55 34.21 -28.39
C TYR A 591 -17.44 34.20 -26.87
N ALA A 592 -16.29 33.79 -26.34
CA ALA A 592 -16.04 33.73 -24.91
C ALA A 592 -16.18 35.11 -24.24
N ARG A 593 -15.50 36.14 -24.76
CA ARG A 593 -15.57 37.50 -24.20
C ARG A 593 -16.92 38.19 -24.39
N ARG A 594 -17.68 37.86 -25.44
CA ARG A 594 -19.04 38.42 -25.62
C ARG A 594 -20.01 37.95 -24.53
N TRP A 595 -19.94 36.68 -24.17
CA TRP A 595 -20.94 36.05 -23.30
C TRP A 595 -20.48 35.86 -21.85
N ALA A 596 -19.19 36.02 -21.56
CA ALA A 596 -18.64 36.00 -20.21
C ALA A 596 -19.06 37.22 -19.38
N SER A 597 -19.29 37.00 -18.09
CA SER A 597 -19.43 38.06 -17.08
C SER A 597 -18.15 38.88 -16.95
N ASP A 598 -18.24 40.07 -16.35
CA ASP A 598 -17.07 40.93 -16.18
C ASP A 598 -16.08 40.35 -15.16
N GLU A 599 -16.61 39.64 -14.15
CA GLU A 599 -15.83 38.89 -13.17
C GLU A 599 -15.06 37.73 -13.82
N LEU A 600 -15.67 37.02 -14.78
CA LEU A 600 -14.99 35.94 -15.50
C LEU A 600 -13.91 36.46 -16.45
N LYS A 601 -14.14 37.62 -17.10
CA LYS A 601 -13.13 38.27 -17.94
C LYS A 601 -11.92 38.68 -17.10
N GLN A 602 -12.16 39.31 -15.94
CA GLN A 602 -11.09 39.66 -15.02
C GLN A 602 -10.30 38.43 -14.56
N TRP A 603 -11.01 37.34 -14.22
CA TRP A 603 -10.36 36.08 -13.86
C TRP A 603 -9.49 35.52 -14.99
N TRP A 604 -9.94 35.59 -16.25
CA TRP A 604 -9.13 35.18 -17.40
C TRP A 604 -7.93 36.10 -17.67
N ASP A 605 -8.05 37.40 -17.43
CA ASP A 605 -6.93 38.33 -17.59
C ASP A 605 -5.81 38.04 -16.56
N GLU A 606 -6.17 37.55 -15.36
CA GLU A 606 -5.22 37.16 -14.31
C GLU A 606 -4.66 35.74 -14.49
N ASN A 607 -5.51 34.78 -14.85
CA ASN A 607 -5.17 33.35 -14.84
C ASN A 607 -4.83 32.79 -16.23
N GLY A 608 -5.19 33.50 -17.29
CA GLY A 608 -5.06 33.07 -18.68
C GLY A 608 -6.19 32.13 -19.12
N ARG A 609 -6.52 32.18 -20.41
CA ARG A 609 -7.44 31.24 -21.07
C ARG A 609 -6.65 30.39 -22.06
N VAL A 610 -6.19 29.23 -21.61
CA VAL A 610 -5.33 28.33 -22.39
C VAL A 610 -6.14 27.67 -23.52
N THR A 611 -5.67 27.77 -24.75
CA THR A 611 -6.24 27.05 -25.89
C THR A 611 -5.66 25.64 -26.03
N PHE A 612 -6.30 24.77 -26.80
CA PHE A 612 -5.77 23.43 -27.05
C PHE A 612 -4.37 23.47 -27.66
N ASP A 613 -4.13 24.39 -28.59
CA ASP A 613 -2.84 24.50 -29.29
C ASP A 613 -1.73 24.97 -28.34
N GLN A 614 -2.04 25.91 -27.42
CA GLN A 614 -1.11 26.34 -26.38
C GLN A 614 -0.81 25.19 -25.40
N PHE A 615 -1.84 24.44 -24.99
CA PHE A 615 -1.67 23.29 -24.11
C PHE A 615 -0.87 22.15 -24.77
N ALA A 616 -1.07 21.91 -26.07
CA ALA A 616 -0.30 20.94 -26.83
C ALA A 616 1.19 21.34 -26.94
N ALA A 617 1.47 22.63 -27.11
CA ALA A 617 2.84 23.16 -27.08
C ALA A 617 3.48 23.01 -25.69
N GLU A 618 2.76 23.36 -24.61
CA GLU A 618 3.22 23.16 -23.21
C GLU A 618 3.61 21.69 -22.93
N LEU A 619 2.88 20.73 -23.51
CA LEU A 619 3.16 19.32 -23.36
C LEU A 619 4.44 18.87 -24.08
N LEU A 620 4.79 19.50 -25.19
CA LEU A 620 5.97 19.14 -25.99
C LEU A 620 7.25 19.81 -25.49
N ASP A 621 7.15 21.00 -24.87
CA ASP A 621 8.30 21.77 -24.38
C ASP A 621 8.72 21.44 -22.93
N GLY A 622 8.28 20.30 -22.39
CA GLY A 622 8.79 19.80 -21.10
C GLY A 622 8.33 20.55 -19.84
N GLY A 623 7.35 21.46 -19.93
CA GLY A 623 6.75 22.10 -18.75
C GLY A 623 7.52 23.31 -18.17
N ASN A 624 8.48 23.90 -18.88
CA ASN A 624 9.07 25.20 -18.51
C ASN A 624 8.18 26.38 -18.96
N GLY A 625 6.98 26.46 -18.39
CA GLY A 625 5.95 27.45 -18.71
C GLY A 625 6.01 28.79 -17.96
N GLU A 626 7.18 29.26 -17.50
CA GLU A 626 7.29 30.47 -16.66
C GLU A 626 7.93 31.71 -17.33
N ARG A 627 7.99 31.82 -18.67
CA ARG A 627 8.56 33.02 -19.31
C ARG A 627 7.71 33.82 -20.29
N PHE A 628 6.43 33.54 -20.45
CA PHE A 628 5.54 34.47 -21.17
C PHE A 628 4.31 34.80 -20.36
N ARG A 629 4.47 35.74 -19.42
CA ARG A 629 3.38 36.60 -18.98
C ARG A 629 3.69 38.06 -19.29
N THR A 630 2.71 38.67 -19.96
CA THR A 630 2.45 40.10 -20.16
C THR A 630 3.16 40.79 -21.33
N GLY A 631 2.35 41.47 -22.15
CA GLY A 631 2.79 42.36 -23.22
C GLY A 631 2.01 42.14 -24.50
N GLY A 632 0.86 42.81 -24.64
CA GLY A 632 0.19 42.91 -25.92
C GLY A 632 1.05 43.69 -26.92
N GLU A 633 1.06 43.24 -28.18
CA GLU A 633 0.83 44.06 -29.38
C GLU A 633 0.97 43.17 -30.63
N SER A 634 0.01 43.34 -31.54
CA SER A 634 0.02 43.08 -32.99
C SER A 634 1.37 42.68 -33.60
N TRP A 635 1.41 41.69 -34.51
CA TRP A 635 1.75 41.91 -35.93
C TRP A 635 1.22 40.77 -36.81
N LEU A 636 0.49 41.15 -37.86
CA LEU A 636 0.27 40.36 -39.08
C LEU A 636 1.61 40.12 -39.79
N GLN A 637 1.85 38.87 -40.22
CA GLN A 637 2.23 38.53 -41.60
C GLN A 637 1.95 37.06 -41.88
#